data_AF-A0A1W1VQ25-F1
#
_entry.id   AF-A0A1W1VQ25-F1
#
_cell.length_a   1.000
_cell.length_b   1.000
_cell.length_c   1.000
_cell.angle_alpha   90.00
_cell.angle_beta   90.00
_cell.angle_gamma   90.00
#
_symmetry.space_group_name_H-M   'P 1'
#
loop_
_entity.id
_entity.type
_entity.pdbx_description
1 polymer ?
#
loop_
_entity_poly.entity_id
_entity_poly.type
_entity_poly.pdbx_seq_one_letter_code
_entity_poly.pdbx_strand_id
1 'polypeptide(L)'
;MLKKIFKSNTGSTLVLVLFFLSILSMLGITILSVSTVNLKMKVVDKNAKNSLYLAESGLQEAYAEIGKVIEKGIDVGNEKVDEKLNEFIEEEKKKEEESREKAALDPENKIEIYESPYLTDEGFIDQERLEKDKKNTMINWFREGYTTSVNEKLEGTILNGKNYNIVDKDIDSSNAQVSIIEPISLYQIINQESEDSEKEPDAEESKDKIENEIVDEKIKEYRNYQITLLSEFTHKEIEKDVRATFILKVPDYRAAYFSDYTVVQLDENILWKKSLTTEKNIFVEDDNVTIKGDIYAYGTAENGSTKGGIIVGNEGKGVNLSVYNGQVATNEYLLTNDSNSSITLNNGDLYCKILEIPEKTKNCAVTIDKGTVNTLDDIELNGENAKIVINGSYFGFTEGSNSSHHEESSSIVINSPDLGSGTSLKITGEEIPGYDTETSQLVGNDYYSEKYNDKNNKIFGYGIIIGGTGYISELKDELDQKYDYQTGESVCIKGNYVAYTQYLKDLTRKGKFHPDNIIINYFPPLFLANKYFLSGGTEELYTVVDKSEYFQHYKNDYYGLNLNLGSENGLQLENVRHSTGVYISKNNIFSSKYNNDIASIFTEKNEDYQYYVNKMSDPQVVTLSNEGRVFNGLGTRTMITDQFAFTNNIIINEANELIRINNSPDISITINEDIKKGIIITKGDVYIKGKVNFRGTIVAEGNIYFQDKGAKKITHDENYLRQTISKNETLRDQFKNNGKTQSFVTDSKLGVDETGSYLKFSKLIDIAWKR
;
A
#
# COMPACT_ATOMS: atom_id res chain seq x y z
N MET A 1 -42.85 -126.52 -44.65
CA MET A 1 -43.81 -125.44 -44.98
C MET A 1 -43.16 -124.11 -45.42
N LEU A 2 -41.88 -123.84 -45.13
CA LEU A 2 -41.18 -122.58 -45.51
C LEU A 2 -41.09 -122.29 -47.03
N LYS A 3 -41.12 -123.31 -47.90
CA LYS A 3 -41.03 -123.12 -49.37
C LYS A 3 -42.27 -122.49 -50.03
N LYS A 4 -43.41 -122.40 -49.34
CA LYS A 4 -44.64 -121.78 -49.88
C LYS A 4 -44.78 -120.28 -49.58
N ILE A 5 -44.02 -119.75 -48.61
CA ILE A 5 -44.06 -118.32 -48.24
C ILE A 5 -43.32 -117.46 -49.29
N PHE A 6 -42.34 -118.02 -50.01
CA PHE A 6 -41.55 -117.28 -51.00
C PHE A 6 -42.19 -117.12 -52.40
N LYS A 7 -43.43 -117.56 -52.61
CA LYS A 7 -44.09 -117.54 -53.95
C LYS A 7 -45.44 -116.81 -54.01
N SER A 8 -45.82 -116.01 -53.01
CA SER A 8 -46.98 -115.11 -53.12
C SER A 8 -46.52 -113.68 -53.43
N ASN A 9 -47.17 -113.03 -54.40
CA ASN A 9 -46.95 -111.61 -54.75
C ASN A 9 -47.35 -110.63 -53.61
N THR A 10 -47.77 -111.14 -52.45
CA THR A 10 -48.02 -110.39 -51.21
C THR A 10 -46.77 -110.28 -50.32
N GLY A 11 -45.79 -111.18 -50.46
CA GLY A 11 -44.53 -111.16 -49.70
C GLY A 11 -43.52 -110.14 -50.22
N SER A 12 -43.44 -109.93 -51.54
CA SER A 12 -42.58 -108.89 -52.15
C SER A 12 -43.05 -107.48 -51.80
N THR A 13 -44.36 -107.23 -51.72
CA THR A 13 -44.93 -105.96 -51.26
C THR A 13 -44.58 -105.68 -49.80
N LEU A 14 -44.62 -106.70 -48.93
CA LEU A 14 -44.20 -106.55 -47.52
C LEU A 14 -42.71 -106.23 -47.39
N VAL A 15 -41.84 -106.91 -48.15
CA VAL A 15 -40.39 -106.63 -48.16
C VAL A 15 -40.10 -105.24 -48.73
N LEU A 16 -40.79 -104.82 -49.80
CA LEU A 16 -40.68 -103.49 -50.38
C LEU A 16 -41.13 -102.41 -49.38
N VAL A 17 -42.24 -102.62 -48.68
CA VAL A 17 -42.75 -101.73 -47.62
C VAL A 17 -41.76 -101.66 -46.46
N LEU A 18 -41.19 -102.79 -46.02
CA LEU A 18 -40.16 -102.81 -44.97
C LEU A 18 -38.86 -102.12 -45.40
N PHE A 19 -38.47 -102.24 -46.67
CA PHE A 19 -37.30 -101.56 -47.25
C PHE A 19 -37.53 -100.05 -47.39
N PHE A 20 -38.71 -99.61 -47.83
CA PHE A 20 -39.07 -98.19 -47.82
C PHE A 20 -39.16 -97.64 -46.39
N LEU A 21 -39.70 -98.40 -45.43
CA LEU A 21 -39.73 -98.05 -44.00
C LEU A 21 -38.33 -97.92 -43.41
N SER A 22 -37.40 -98.82 -43.74
CA SER A 22 -36.02 -98.71 -43.26
C SER A 22 -35.30 -97.50 -43.86
N ILE A 23 -35.49 -97.21 -45.16
CA ILE A 23 -34.95 -96.00 -45.80
C ILE A 23 -35.54 -94.73 -45.19
N LEU A 24 -36.87 -94.65 -45.03
CA LEU A 24 -37.56 -93.52 -44.41
C LEU A 24 -37.15 -93.33 -42.94
N SER A 25 -36.96 -94.41 -42.20
CA SER A 25 -36.48 -94.36 -40.82
C SER A 25 -35.03 -93.89 -40.75
N MET A 26 -34.16 -94.37 -41.66
CA MET A 26 -32.77 -93.93 -41.75
C MET A 26 -32.68 -92.45 -42.13
N LEU A 27 -33.50 -91.99 -43.08
CA LEU A 27 -33.61 -90.57 -43.44
C LEU A 27 -34.12 -89.71 -42.27
N GLY A 28 -35.17 -90.18 -41.58
CA GLY A 28 -35.74 -89.54 -40.40
C GLY A 28 -34.73 -89.40 -39.26
N ILE A 29 -34.00 -90.48 -38.93
CA ILE A 29 -32.93 -90.47 -37.92
C ILE A 29 -31.79 -89.53 -38.34
N THR A 30 -31.45 -89.48 -39.62
CA THR A 30 -30.40 -88.58 -40.13
C THR A 30 -30.80 -87.11 -39.99
N ILE A 31 -32.03 -86.74 -40.36
CA ILE A 31 -32.56 -85.38 -40.21
C ILE A 31 -32.67 -85.00 -38.72
N LEU A 32 -33.18 -85.90 -37.87
CA LEU A 32 -33.21 -85.71 -36.42
C LEU A 32 -31.80 -85.50 -35.88
N SER A 33 -30.82 -86.34 -36.24
CA SER A 33 -29.43 -86.22 -35.81
C SER A 33 -28.81 -84.87 -36.19
N VAL A 34 -28.95 -84.44 -37.45
CA VAL A 34 -28.48 -83.13 -37.93
C VAL A 34 -29.18 -81.99 -37.18
N SER A 35 -30.48 -82.12 -36.91
CA SER A 35 -31.25 -81.14 -36.15
C SER A 35 -30.79 -81.04 -34.70
N THR A 36 -30.51 -82.18 -34.04
CA THR A 36 -29.99 -82.22 -32.67
C THR A 36 -28.57 -81.66 -32.59
N VAL A 37 -27.73 -81.94 -33.60
CA VAL A 37 -26.38 -81.36 -33.71
C VAL A 37 -26.47 -79.85 -33.90
N ASN A 38 -27.34 -79.35 -34.78
CA ASN A 38 -27.56 -77.92 -34.97
C ASN A 38 -28.10 -77.23 -33.70
N LEU A 39 -29.00 -77.87 -32.96
CA LEU A 39 -29.47 -77.36 -31.67
C LEU A 39 -28.35 -77.32 -30.63
N LYS A 40 -27.54 -78.39 -30.51
CA LYS A 40 -26.36 -78.40 -29.63
C LYS A 40 -25.37 -77.31 -30.02
N MET A 41 -25.11 -77.11 -31.31
CA MET A 41 -24.21 -76.08 -31.82
C MET A 41 -24.74 -74.67 -31.52
N LYS A 42 -26.06 -74.43 -31.62
CA LYS A 42 -26.68 -73.17 -31.20
C LYS A 42 -26.59 -72.92 -29.68
N VAL A 43 -26.74 -73.97 -28.87
CA VAL A 43 -26.60 -73.86 -27.41
C VAL A 43 -25.15 -73.58 -27.02
N VAL A 44 -24.19 -74.25 -27.66
CA VAL A 44 -22.75 -73.98 -27.48
C VAL A 44 -22.41 -72.56 -27.92
N ASP A 45 -22.87 -72.11 -29.09
CA ASP A 45 -22.67 -70.73 -29.56
C ASP A 45 -23.28 -69.69 -28.60
N LYS A 46 -24.50 -69.94 -28.11
CA LYS A 46 -25.14 -69.09 -27.09
C LYS A 46 -24.33 -69.03 -25.80
N ASN A 47 -23.90 -70.17 -25.27
CA ASN A 47 -23.11 -70.23 -24.03
C ASN A 47 -21.72 -69.59 -24.22
N ALA A 48 -21.09 -69.73 -25.39
CA ALA A 48 -19.84 -69.08 -25.73
C ALA A 48 -19.98 -67.56 -25.82
N LYS A 49 -21.10 -67.06 -26.38
CA LYS A 49 -21.43 -65.63 -26.37
C LYS A 49 -21.69 -65.12 -24.96
N ASN A 50 -22.44 -65.86 -24.15
CA ASN A 50 -22.68 -65.50 -22.74
C ASN A 50 -21.39 -65.42 -21.94
N SER A 51 -20.49 -66.40 -22.10
CA SER A 51 -19.17 -66.39 -21.45
C SER A 51 -18.34 -65.17 -21.88
N LEU A 52 -18.37 -64.82 -23.18
CA LEU A 52 -17.69 -63.64 -23.70
C LEU A 52 -18.28 -62.34 -23.15
N TYR A 53 -19.61 -62.19 -23.11
CA TYR A 53 -20.27 -61.00 -22.56
C TYR A 53 -19.99 -60.82 -21.07
N LEU A 54 -19.96 -61.92 -20.30
CA LEU A 54 -19.65 -61.88 -18.88
C LEU A 54 -18.17 -61.57 -18.61
N ALA A 55 -17.26 -62.02 -19.47
CA ALA A 55 -15.86 -61.59 -19.43
C ALA A 55 -15.67 -60.11 -19.86
N GLU A 56 -16.36 -59.63 -20.91
CA GLU A 56 -16.38 -58.21 -21.28
C GLU A 56 -16.91 -57.33 -20.13
N SER A 57 -17.88 -57.85 -19.38
CA SER A 57 -18.48 -57.17 -18.23
C SER A 57 -17.50 -56.97 -17.07
N GLY A 58 -16.56 -57.88 -16.83
CA GLY A 58 -15.51 -57.70 -15.82
C GLY A 58 -14.61 -56.49 -16.13
N LEU A 59 -14.32 -56.26 -17.42
CA LEU A 59 -13.57 -55.10 -17.87
C LEU A 59 -14.39 -53.79 -17.80
N GLN A 60 -15.71 -53.86 -17.95
CA GLN A 60 -16.60 -52.70 -17.75
C GLN A 60 -16.65 -52.26 -16.29
N GLU A 61 -16.72 -53.21 -15.35
CA GLU A 61 -16.64 -52.89 -13.92
C GLU A 61 -15.24 -52.37 -13.54
N ALA A 62 -14.17 -52.94 -14.11
CA ALA A 62 -12.83 -52.40 -13.94
C ALA A 62 -12.71 -50.95 -14.46
N TYR A 63 -13.33 -50.62 -15.60
CA TYR A 63 -13.41 -49.24 -16.10
C TYR A 63 -14.08 -48.29 -15.11
N ALA A 64 -15.17 -48.72 -14.45
CA ALA A 64 -15.86 -47.92 -13.44
C ALA A 64 -15.00 -47.67 -12.20
N GLU A 65 -14.30 -48.70 -11.70
CA GLU A 65 -13.39 -48.55 -10.55
C GLU A 65 -12.17 -47.69 -10.88
N ILE A 66 -11.60 -47.82 -12.09
CA ILE A 66 -10.53 -46.94 -12.59
C ILE A 66 -11.02 -45.48 -12.64
N GLY A 67 -12.27 -45.26 -13.05
CA GLY A 67 -12.91 -43.94 -13.03
C GLY A 67 -12.88 -43.29 -11.64
N LYS A 68 -13.23 -44.03 -10.58
CA LYS A 68 -13.17 -43.53 -9.19
C LYS A 68 -11.75 -43.19 -8.74
N VAL A 69 -10.76 -43.99 -9.15
CA VAL A 69 -9.34 -43.72 -8.85
C VAL A 69 -8.90 -42.42 -9.52
N ILE A 70 -9.31 -42.18 -10.76
CA ILE A 70 -9.01 -40.95 -11.50
C ILE A 70 -9.70 -39.73 -10.85
N GLU A 71 -10.98 -39.84 -10.48
CA GLU A 71 -11.69 -38.78 -9.75
C GLU A 71 -10.92 -38.41 -8.48
N LYS A 72 -10.58 -39.40 -7.66
CA LYS A 72 -9.84 -39.10 -6.42
C LYS A 72 -8.42 -38.57 -6.70
N GLY A 73 -7.79 -38.97 -7.80
CA GLY A 73 -6.52 -38.41 -8.25
C GLY A 73 -6.63 -36.93 -8.60
N ILE A 74 -7.73 -36.50 -9.23
CA ILE A 74 -7.99 -35.09 -9.54
C ILE A 74 -8.13 -34.29 -8.25
N ASP A 75 -8.91 -34.78 -7.27
CA ASP A 75 -9.07 -34.11 -5.98
C ASP A 75 -7.71 -33.91 -5.29
N VAL A 76 -6.91 -34.97 -5.18
CA VAL A 76 -5.59 -34.92 -4.53
C VAL A 76 -4.62 -34.03 -5.32
N GLY A 77 -4.73 -33.98 -6.65
CA GLY A 77 -3.99 -33.04 -7.47
C GLY A 77 -4.34 -31.58 -7.14
N ASN A 78 -5.63 -31.26 -7.01
CA ASN A 78 -6.10 -29.91 -6.64
C ASN A 78 -5.66 -29.54 -5.22
N GLU A 79 -5.84 -30.44 -4.25
CA GLU A 79 -5.37 -30.28 -2.86
C GLU A 79 -3.87 -29.97 -2.82
N LYS A 80 -3.07 -30.64 -3.67
CA LYS A 80 -1.61 -30.42 -3.72
C LYS A 80 -1.24 -29.02 -4.21
N VAL A 81 -1.98 -28.50 -5.19
CA VAL A 81 -1.76 -27.13 -5.66
C VAL A 81 -2.12 -26.12 -4.58
N ASP A 82 -3.25 -26.30 -3.91
CA ASP A 82 -3.69 -25.43 -2.82
C ASP A 82 -2.63 -25.34 -1.70
N GLU A 83 -2.11 -26.48 -1.25
CA GLU A 83 -1.04 -26.56 -0.25
C GLU A 83 0.21 -25.78 -0.70
N LYS A 84 0.73 -26.10 -1.90
CA LYS A 84 1.98 -25.52 -2.40
C LYS A 84 1.88 -24.04 -2.71
N LEU A 85 0.71 -23.60 -3.16
CA LEU A 85 0.48 -22.21 -3.49
C LEU A 85 0.36 -21.34 -2.23
N ASN A 86 -0.32 -21.84 -1.19
CA ASN A 86 -0.37 -21.17 0.11
C ASN A 86 1.04 -21.07 0.75
N GLU A 87 1.86 -22.12 0.67
CA GLU A 87 3.26 -22.07 1.10
C GLU A 87 4.05 -20.97 0.38
N PHE A 88 3.91 -20.87 -0.94
CA PHE A 88 4.58 -19.85 -1.75
C PHE A 88 4.19 -18.42 -1.35
N ILE A 89 2.89 -18.14 -1.16
CA ILE A 89 2.42 -16.80 -0.76
C ILE A 89 2.94 -16.41 0.62
N GLU A 90 2.97 -17.34 1.58
CA GLU A 90 3.50 -17.06 2.91
C GLU A 90 5.01 -16.79 2.88
N GLU A 91 5.76 -17.47 2.00
CA GLU A 91 7.17 -17.14 1.76
C GLU A 91 7.36 -15.73 1.17
N GLU A 92 6.53 -15.32 0.21
CA GLU A 92 6.58 -13.98 -0.37
C GLU A 92 6.28 -12.89 0.66
N LYS A 93 5.23 -13.05 1.47
CA LYS A 93 4.92 -12.13 2.59
C LYS A 93 6.09 -12.03 3.57
N LYS A 94 6.72 -13.15 3.88
CA LYS A 94 7.88 -13.21 4.79
C LYS A 94 9.10 -12.48 4.20
N LYS A 95 9.38 -12.62 2.91
CA LYS A 95 10.46 -11.88 2.23
C LYS A 95 10.24 -10.38 2.30
N GLU A 96 9.02 -9.90 2.05
CA GLU A 96 8.69 -8.49 2.21
C GLU A 96 8.95 -8.03 3.65
N GLU A 97 8.42 -8.75 4.64
CA GLU A 97 8.57 -8.41 6.06
C GLU A 97 10.04 -8.36 6.48
N GLU A 98 10.84 -9.38 6.12
CA GLU A 98 12.27 -9.43 6.40
C GLU A 98 13.05 -8.30 5.71
N SER A 99 12.70 -7.94 4.47
CA SER A 99 13.35 -6.83 3.75
C SER A 99 13.03 -5.48 4.40
N ARG A 100 11.77 -5.29 4.82
CA ARG A 100 11.33 -4.09 5.54
C ARG A 100 12.02 -4.01 6.90
N GLU A 101 12.17 -5.12 7.63
CA GLU A 101 12.91 -5.16 8.89
C GLU A 101 14.39 -4.79 8.71
N LYS A 102 15.07 -5.36 7.71
CA LYS A 102 16.47 -5.03 7.38
C LYS A 102 16.63 -3.56 7.02
N ALA A 103 15.79 -3.04 6.12
CA ALA A 103 15.77 -1.62 5.76
C ALA A 103 15.42 -0.70 6.94
N ALA A 104 14.75 -1.25 7.95
CA ALA A 104 14.43 -0.54 9.17
C ALA A 104 15.60 -0.51 10.18
N LEU A 105 16.47 -1.54 10.18
CA LEU A 105 17.66 -1.64 11.02
C LEU A 105 18.87 -0.84 10.52
N ASP A 106 18.98 -0.61 9.21
CA ASP A 106 20.09 0.12 8.56
C ASP A 106 19.57 1.13 7.51
N PRO A 107 19.08 2.30 7.95
CA PRO A 107 18.53 3.32 7.07
C PRO A 107 19.59 4.07 6.23
N GLU A 108 20.88 4.00 6.61
CA GLU A 108 21.94 4.72 5.89
C GLU A 108 22.32 4.04 4.57
N ASN A 109 22.15 2.72 4.48
CA ASN A 109 22.58 1.93 3.33
C ASN A 109 21.57 1.84 2.17
N LYS A 110 20.48 2.62 2.16
CA LYS A 110 19.42 2.56 1.12
C LYS A 110 19.07 1.12 0.73
N ILE A 111 18.83 0.26 1.72
CA ILE A 111 18.43 -1.13 1.47
C ILE A 111 17.12 -1.10 0.69
N GLU A 112 17.14 -1.68 -0.51
CA GLU A 112 15.97 -1.84 -1.38
C GLU A 112 14.96 -2.75 -0.68
N ILE A 113 13.72 -2.26 -0.55
CA ILE A 113 12.62 -3.04 0.02
C ILE A 113 12.18 -4.01 -1.07
N TYR A 114 12.13 -5.29 -0.73
CA TYR A 114 11.56 -6.29 -1.62
C TYR A 114 10.05 -6.10 -1.62
N GLU A 115 9.49 -5.80 -2.79
CA GLU A 115 8.06 -5.75 -3.03
C GLU A 115 7.71 -6.96 -3.89
N SER A 116 6.87 -7.84 -3.36
CA SER A 116 6.46 -9.04 -4.07
C SER A 116 5.54 -8.62 -5.22
N PRO A 117 5.82 -9.03 -6.47
CA PRO A 117 4.94 -8.73 -7.59
C PRO A 117 3.60 -9.48 -7.49
N TYR A 118 3.47 -10.45 -6.58
CA TYR A 118 2.28 -11.26 -6.37
C TYR A 118 1.38 -10.72 -5.24
N LEU A 119 1.80 -9.62 -4.61
CA LEU A 119 1.05 -8.90 -3.60
C LEU A 119 0.77 -7.50 -4.12
N THR A 120 -0.43 -6.98 -3.83
CA THR A 120 -0.75 -5.57 -4.04
C THR A 120 0.02 -4.71 -3.05
N ASP A 121 0.06 -3.40 -3.27
CA ASP A 121 0.64 -2.44 -2.32
C ASP A 121 0.02 -2.52 -0.91
N GLU A 122 -1.22 -3.02 -0.84
CA GLU A 122 -1.95 -3.25 0.41
C GLU A 122 -1.62 -4.61 1.07
N GLY A 123 -0.75 -5.40 0.44
CA GLY A 123 -0.32 -6.73 0.90
C GLY A 123 -1.31 -7.86 0.61
N PHE A 124 -2.29 -7.64 -0.27
CA PHE A 124 -3.26 -8.65 -0.68
C PHE A 124 -2.78 -9.43 -1.90
N ILE A 125 -3.27 -10.65 -2.06
CA ILE A 125 -2.87 -11.50 -3.18
C ILE A 125 -3.37 -10.90 -4.52
N ASP A 126 -2.45 -10.69 -5.46
CA ASP A 126 -2.75 -10.34 -6.84
C ASP A 126 -3.01 -11.62 -7.66
N GLN A 127 -4.29 -11.97 -7.80
CA GLN A 127 -4.73 -13.16 -8.52
C GLN A 127 -4.31 -13.13 -10.01
N GLU A 128 -4.44 -11.97 -10.68
CA GLU A 128 -4.17 -11.86 -12.12
C GLU A 128 -2.68 -12.09 -12.40
N ARG A 129 -1.81 -11.51 -11.57
CA ARG A 129 -0.37 -11.73 -11.69
C ARG A 129 0.01 -13.17 -11.44
N LEU A 130 -0.57 -13.78 -10.41
CA LEU A 130 -0.28 -15.16 -10.03
C LEU A 130 -0.73 -16.16 -11.11
N GLU A 131 -1.91 -15.95 -11.68
CA GLU A 131 -2.41 -16.74 -12.82
C GLU A 131 -1.52 -16.62 -14.05
N LYS A 132 -0.94 -15.44 -14.30
CA LYS A 132 -0.07 -15.20 -15.45
C LYS A 132 1.30 -15.84 -15.27
N ASP A 133 1.93 -15.63 -14.12
CA ASP A 133 3.34 -15.94 -13.91
C ASP A 133 3.57 -17.35 -13.33
N LYS A 134 2.60 -17.94 -12.60
CA LYS A 134 2.74 -19.25 -11.93
C LYS A 134 1.92 -20.39 -12.52
N LYS A 135 1.22 -20.17 -13.63
CA LYS A 135 0.37 -21.18 -14.30
C LYS A 135 1.05 -22.54 -14.50
N ASN A 136 2.27 -22.53 -15.03
CA ASN A 136 2.99 -23.77 -15.36
C ASN A 136 3.44 -24.51 -14.10
N THR A 137 3.87 -23.78 -13.08
CA THR A 137 4.24 -24.34 -11.78
C THR A 137 3.05 -25.03 -11.11
N MET A 138 1.87 -24.40 -11.15
CA MET A 138 0.62 -24.98 -10.65
C MET A 138 0.21 -26.24 -11.42
N ILE A 139 0.34 -26.23 -12.76
CA ILE A 139 0.14 -27.44 -13.59
C ILE A 139 1.07 -28.57 -13.13
N ASN A 140 2.34 -28.27 -12.82
CA ASN A 140 3.30 -29.27 -12.39
C ASN A 140 2.93 -29.87 -11.01
N TRP A 141 2.55 -29.04 -10.03
CA TRP A 141 2.09 -29.50 -8.72
C TRP A 141 0.83 -30.36 -8.80
N PHE A 142 -0.14 -29.96 -9.63
CA PHE A 142 -1.35 -30.76 -9.87
C PHE A 142 -0.98 -32.14 -10.42
N ARG A 143 -0.15 -32.16 -11.47
CA ARG A 143 0.27 -33.40 -12.10
C ARG A 143 1.01 -34.30 -11.12
N GLU A 144 1.85 -33.75 -10.26
CA GLU A 144 2.55 -34.49 -9.21
C GLU A 144 1.58 -35.14 -8.21
N GLY A 145 0.63 -34.38 -7.67
CA GLY A 145 -0.38 -34.88 -6.73
C GLY A 145 -1.28 -35.96 -7.36
N TYR A 146 -1.77 -35.69 -8.58
CA TYR A 146 -2.57 -36.65 -9.37
C TYR A 146 -1.82 -37.96 -9.60
N THR A 147 -0.59 -37.86 -10.11
CA THR A 147 0.26 -39.01 -10.47
C THR A 147 0.55 -39.88 -9.24
N THR A 148 0.87 -39.24 -8.12
CA THR A 148 1.15 -39.93 -6.85
C THR A 148 -0.08 -40.70 -6.37
N SER A 149 -1.25 -40.06 -6.35
CA SER A 149 -2.49 -40.70 -5.88
C SER A 149 -2.93 -41.86 -6.76
N VAL A 150 -2.85 -41.71 -8.09
CA VAL A 150 -3.18 -42.76 -9.04
C VAL A 150 -2.23 -43.95 -8.88
N ASN A 151 -0.91 -43.71 -8.76
CA ASN A 151 0.07 -44.78 -8.55
C ASN A 151 -0.19 -45.59 -7.29
N GLU A 152 -0.50 -44.93 -6.17
CA GLU A 152 -0.73 -45.61 -4.89
C GLU A 152 -2.02 -46.44 -4.88
N LYS A 153 -3.07 -45.98 -5.58
CA LYS A 153 -4.42 -46.56 -5.46
C LYS A 153 -4.81 -47.51 -6.59
N LEU A 154 -4.21 -47.39 -7.78
CA LEU A 154 -4.64 -48.15 -8.96
C LEU A 154 -4.41 -49.66 -8.80
N GLU A 155 -3.23 -50.08 -8.33
CA GLU A 155 -2.93 -51.51 -8.14
C GLU A 155 -3.80 -52.12 -7.03
N GLY A 156 -3.93 -51.44 -5.89
CA GLY A 156 -4.70 -51.94 -4.74
C GLY A 156 -6.19 -52.10 -5.04
N THR A 157 -6.79 -51.18 -5.80
CA THR A 157 -8.21 -51.25 -6.17
C THR A 157 -8.48 -52.40 -7.15
N ILE A 158 -7.60 -52.62 -8.12
CA ILE A 158 -7.77 -53.67 -9.15
C ILE A 158 -7.43 -55.06 -8.60
N LEU A 159 -6.39 -55.18 -7.77
CA LEU A 159 -5.95 -56.46 -7.18
C LEU A 159 -6.87 -56.96 -6.04
N ASN A 160 -7.70 -56.10 -5.46
CA ASN A 160 -8.77 -56.50 -4.54
C ASN A 160 -10.00 -57.10 -5.26
N GLY A 161 -9.87 -57.50 -6.54
CA GLY A 161 -10.89 -57.96 -7.50
C GLY A 161 -11.75 -59.19 -7.15
N LYS A 162 -12.03 -59.47 -5.87
CA LYS A 162 -13.02 -60.47 -5.44
C LYS A 162 -14.46 -59.94 -5.37
N ASN A 163 -14.69 -58.64 -5.62
CA ASN A 163 -15.97 -57.95 -5.40
C ASN A 163 -16.58 -57.28 -6.65
N TYR A 164 -16.18 -57.66 -7.86
CA TYR A 164 -16.90 -57.20 -9.06
C TYR A 164 -18.35 -57.70 -9.02
N ASN A 165 -19.29 -56.81 -9.34
CA ASN A 165 -20.71 -57.10 -9.24
C ASN A 165 -21.13 -58.17 -10.25
N ILE A 166 -22.13 -58.97 -9.87
CA ILE A 166 -22.79 -59.89 -10.79
C ILE A 166 -23.65 -59.05 -11.73
N VAL A 167 -23.23 -58.91 -12.97
CA VAL A 167 -23.86 -58.01 -13.94
C VAL A 167 -25.14 -58.60 -14.54
N ASP A 168 -25.23 -59.93 -14.69
CA ASP A 168 -26.44 -60.59 -15.19
C ASP A 168 -26.73 -61.90 -14.43
N LYS A 169 -27.47 -61.75 -13.33
CA LYS A 169 -27.90 -62.87 -12.46
C LYS A 169 -28.83 -63.86 -13.15
N ASP A 170 -29.48 -63.46 -14.25
CA ASP A 170 -30.38 -64.35 -15.01
C ASP A 170 -29.59 -65.31 -15.91
N ILE A 171 -28.33 -64.98 -16.22
CA ILE A 171 -27.41 -65.81 -16.99
C ILE A 171 -26.50 -66.63 -16.07
N ASP A 172 -25.83 -66.00 -15.10
CA ASP A 172 -24.93 -66.65 -14.15
C ASP A 172 -24.80 -65.84 -12.84
N SER A 173 -24.60 -66.51 -11.71
CA SER A 173 -24.47 -65.87 -10.39
C SER A 173 -23.01 -65.69 -9.94
N SER A 174 -22.05 -66.01 -10.80
CA SER A 174 -20.62 -65.82 -10.53
C SER A 174 -20.10 -64.50 -11.13
N ASN A 175 -18.99 -64.00 -10.59
CA ASN A 175 -18.34 -62.79 -11.08
C ASN A 175 -17.14 -63.14 -11.97
N ALA A 176 -16.83 -62.23 -12.90
CA ALA A 176 -15.62 -62.33 -13.70
C ALA A 176 -14.38 -62.12 -12.84
N GLN A 177 -13.35 -62.92 -13.10
CA GLN A 177 -12.05 -62.73 -12.46
C GLN A 177 -11.24 -61.78 -13.33
N VAL A 178 -10.81 -60.64 -12.77
CA VAL A 178 -9.97 -59.67 -13.46
C VAL A 178 -8.58 -59.71 -12.83
N SER A 179 -7.56 -59.83 -13.67
CA SER A 179 -6.16 -59.85 -13.26
C SER A 179 -5.33 -58.86 -14.09
N ILE A 180 -4.27 -58.34 -13.48
CA ILE A 180 -3.28 -57.51 -14.16
C ILE A 180 -2.30 -58.44 -14.85
N ILE A 181 -2.17 -58.34 -16.17
CA ILE A 181 -1.26 -59.19 -16.97
C ILE A 181 -0.02 -58.47 -17.47
N GLU A 182 -0.08 -57.15 -17.58
CA GLU A 182 1.09 -56.30 -17.76
C GLU A 182 1.03 -55.23 -16.66
N PRO A 183 2.06 -55.16 -15.78
CA PRO A 183 2.07 -54.20 -14.68
C PRO A 183 2.05 -52.78 -15.21
N ILE A 184 1.57 -51.86 -14.37
CA ILE A 184 1.50 -50.44 -14.69
C ILE A 184 2.86 -49.99 -15.22
N SER A 185 2.85 -49.27 -16.34
CA SER A 185 4.03 -48.51 -16.75
C SER A 185 4.30 -47.45 -15.67
N LEU A 186 5.22 -47.74 -14.74
CA LEU A 186 5.62 -46.79 -13.70
C LEU A 186 6.06 -45.48 -14.37
N TYR A 187 5.54 -44.38 -13.83
CA TYR A 187 5.91 -43.05 -14.26
C TYR A 187 7.42 -42.85 -14.05
N GLN A 188 8.16 -42.54 -15.12
CA GLN A 188 9.57 -42.13 -15.03
C GLN A 188 9.68 -40.66 -15.37
N ILE A 189 10.24 -39.87 -14.46
CA ILE A 189 10.67 -38.50 -14.70
C ILE A 189 11.85 -38.57 -15.67
N ILE A 190 11.65 -38.21 -16.94
CA ILE A 190 12.75 -38.07 -17.90
C ILE A 190 13.22 -36.61 -17.84
N ASN A 191 14.42 -36.38 -17.32
CA ASN A 191 15.11 -35.13 -17.56
C ASN A 191 15.58 -35.15 -19.01
N GLN A 192 15.14 -34.21 -19.86
CA GLN A 192 15.85 -33.98 -21.11
C GLN A 192 17.22 -33.37 -20.78
N GLU A 193 18.26 -34.17 -20.94
CA GLU A 193 19.60 -33.68 -21.22
C GLU A 193 19.68 -33.47 -22.73
N SER A 194 19.75 -32.21 -23.16
CA SER A 194 20.13 -31.91 -24.53
C SER A 194 21.63 -32.18 -24.68
N GLU A 195 21.97 -33.22 -25.45
CA GLU A 195 23.28 -33.34 -26.08
C GLU A 195 23.48 -32.15 -27.01
N ASP A 196 24.25 -31.15 -26.57
CA ASP A 196 25.11 -30.39 -27.48
C ASP A 196 26.26 -29.72 -26.71
N SER A 197 27.40 -30.39 -26.81
CA SER A 197 28.79 -29.91 -26.83
C SER A 197 29.23 -28.73 -25.95
N GLU A 198 30.07 -29.07 -24.98
CA GLU A 198 31.39 -28.46 -24.71
C GLU A 198 31.66 -27.10 -25.37
N LYS A 199 31.64 -26.04 -24.56
CA LYS A 199 32.64 -24.96 -24.59
C LYS A 199 32.59 -24.19 -23.26
N GLU A 200 33.70 -24.24 -22.52
CA GLU A 200 33.99 -23.34 -21.41
C GLU A 200 33.89 -21.87 -21.89
N PRO A 201 33.25 -20.97 -21.12
CA PRO A 201 33.53 -19.56 -21.21
C PRO A 201 34.59 -19.16 -20.19
N ASP A 202 35.66 -18.55 -20.70
CA ASP A 202 36.67 -17.83 -19.95
C ASP A 202 36.06 -16.76 -19.03
N ALA A 203 36.78 -16.50 -17.95
CA ALA A 203 36.47 -15.50 -16.94
C ALA A 203 36.52 -14.06 -17.49
N GLU A 204 35.78 -13.18 -16.80
CA GLU A 204 35.70 -11.71 -16.92
C GLU A 204 34.62 -11.15 -17.88
N GLU A 205 33.38 -11.04 -17.38
CA GLU A 205 32.68 -9.74 -17.32
C GLU A 205 31.50 -9.80 -16.34
N SER A 206 31.50 -8.85 -15.41
CA SER A 206 30.66 -8.82 -14.23
C SER A 206 29.46 -7.87 -14.38
N LYS A 207 28.28 -8.40 -13.97
CA LYS A 207 27.26 -7.75 -13.11
C LYS A 207 26.30 -6.71 -13.71
N ASP A 208 25.55 -7.06 -14.76
CA ASP A 208 24.31 -6.32 -15.12
C ASP A 208 23.18 -7.19 -15.77
N LYS A 209 23.13 -8.50 -15.47
CA LYS A 209 22.09 -9.42 -15.99
C LYS A 209 21.67 -10.52 -15.02
N ILE A 210 21.45 -10.18 -13.76
CA ILE A 210 20.81 -11.05 -12.76
C ILE A 210 19.69 -10.16 -12.23
N GLU A 211 18.45 -10.21 -12.72
CA GLU A 211 17.41 -11.17 -12.33
C GLU A 211 16.32 -11.22 -13.40
N ASN A 212 16.59 -11.92 -14.50
CA ASN A 212 15.55 -12.47 -15.36
C ASN A 212 16.08 -13.80 -15.93
N GLU A 213 16.59 -14.65 -15.03
CA GLU A 213 16.65 -16.07 -15.34
C GLU A 213 15.21 -16.57 -15.35
N ILE A 214 14.64 -16.54 -16.55
CA ILE A 214 13.63 -17.46 -16.99
C ILE A 214 14.11 -18.84 -16.55
N VAL A 215 13.59 -19.31 -15.42
CA VAL A 215 13.57 -20.73 -15.11
C VAL A 215 12.71 -21.33 -16.21
N ASP A 216 13.35 -21.66 -17.33
CA ASP A 216 12.86 -22.66 -18.28
C ASP A 216 12.83 -23.96 -17.48
N GLU A 217 11.77 -24.09 -16.66
CA GLU A 217 11.41 -25.30 -15.97
C GLU A 217 11.16 -26.31 -17.10
N LYS A 218 12.19 -27.11 -17.39
CA LYS A 218 12.18 -28.22 -18.35
C LYS A 218 10.79 -28.86 -18.28
N ILE A 219 10.01 -28.73 -19.36
CA ILE A 219 8.68 -29.34 -19.45
C ILE A 219 8.88 -30.83 -19.22
N LYS A 220 8.57 -31.32 -18.01
CA LYS A 220 8.54 -32.75 -17.71
C LYS A 220 7.49 -33.33 -18.67
N GLU A 221 7.89 -34.19 -19.59
CA GLU A 221 6.95 -34.79 -20.54
C GLU A 221 6.25 -35.95 -19.84
N TYR A 222 4.98 -35.77 -19.48
CA TYR A 222 4.18 -36.78 -18.78
C TYR A 222 3.63 -37.79 -19.80
N ARG A 223 4.06 -39.06 -19.73
CA ARG A 223 3.46 -40.14 -20.55
C ARG A 223 2.15 -40.63 -19.94
N ASN A 224 1.21 -41.03 -20.81
CA ASN A 224 -0.04 -41.67 -20.39
C ASN A 224 0.23 -42.98 -19.65
N TYR A 225 -0.52 -43.25 -18.59
CA TYR A 225 -0.53 -44.52 -17.89
C TYR A 225 -1.08 -45.62 -18.79
N GLN A 226 -0.47 -46.80 -18.75
CA GLN A 226 -1.01 -47.98 -19.42
C GLN A 226 -1.11 -49.14 -18.44
N ILE A 227 -2.27 -49.78 -18.40
CA ILE A 227 -2.50 -51.02 -17.66
C ILE A 227 -3.26 -52.00 -18.54
N THR A 228 -2.75 -53.23 -18.65
CA THR A 228 -3.40 -54.29 -19.41
C THR A 228 -4.06 -55.27 -18.45
N LEU A 229 -5.38 -55.39 -18.58
CA LEU A 229 -6.22 -56.29 -17.78
C LEU A 229 -6.67 -57.49 -18.59
N LEU A 230 -6.70 -58.65 -17.94
CA LEU A 230 -7.31 -59.88 -18.41
C LEU A 230 -8.57 -60.13 -17.59
N SER A 231 -9.71 -60.34 -18.26
CA SER A 231 -10.93 -60.82 -17.60
C SER A 231 -11.28 -62.21 -18.08
N GLU A 232 -11.43 -63.12 -17.13
CA GLU A 232 -11.69 -64.55 -17.35
C GLU A 232 -13.07 -64.91 -16.80
N PHE A 233 -13.87 -65.63 -17.60
CA PHE A 233 -15.18 -66.13 -17.18
C PHE A 233 -15.46 -67.53 -17.76
N THR A 234 -15.97 -68.43 -16.92
CA THR A 234 -16.40 -69.77 -17.34
C THR A 234 -17.90 -69.95 -17.14
N HIS A 235 -18.67 -70.14 -18.22
CA HIS A 235 -20.09 -70.49 -18.15
C HIS A 235 -20.35 -71.85 -18.79
N LYS A 236 -20.89 -72.80 -18.01
CA LYS A 236 -21.27 -74.16 -18.48
C LYS A 236 -20.14 -74.84 -19.27
N GLU A 237 -18.95 -74.92 -18.66
CA GLU A 237 -17.74 -75.56 -19.19
C GLU A 237 -17.11 -74.85 -20.41
N ILE A 238 -17.57 -73.65 -20.78
CA ILE A 238 -16.96 -72.83 -21.81
C ILE A 238 -16.25 -71.65 -21.15
N GLU A 239 -14.94 -71.60 -21.30
CA GLU A 239 -14.07 -70.53 -20.80
C GLU A 239 -13.87 -69.47 -21.89
N LYS A 240 -13.87 -68.20 -21.49
CA LYS A 240 -13.57 -67.05 -22.32
C LYS A 240 -12.72 -66.05 -21.56
N ASP A 241 -11.70 -65.56 -22.27
CA ASP A 241 -10.79 -64.54 -21.79
C ASP A 241 -10.87 -63.32 -22.68
N VAL A 242 -10.91 -62.14 -22.08
CA VAL A 242 -10.92 -60.86 -22.80
C VAL A 242 -9.79 -60.00 -22.27
N ARG A 243 -9.04 -59.40 -23.20
CA ARG A 243 -7.90 -58.54 -22.89
C ARG A 243 -8.16 -57.11 -23.35
N ALA A 244 -7.91 -56.16 -22.47
CA ALA A 244 -7.99 -54.74 -22.77
C ALA A 244 -6.83 -53.98 -22.13
N THR A 245 -6.23 -53.08 -22.90
CA THR A 245 -5.26 -52.10 -22.39
C THR A 245 -5.96 -50.78 -22.17
N PHE A 246 -5.96 -50.30 -20.92
CA PHE A 246 -6.49 -49.01 -20.52
C PHE A 246 -5.36 -47.99 -20.53
N ILE A 247 -5.55 -46.92 -21.30
CA ILE A 247 -4.61 -45.80 -21.40
C ILE A 247 -5.22 -44.62 -20.62
N LEU A 248 -4.64 -44.29 -19.47
CA LEU A 248 -5.11 -43.18 -18.62
C LEU A 248 -4.27 -41.93 -18.89
N LYS A 249 -4.95 -40.87 -19.31
CA LYS A 249 -4.34 -39.56 -19.56
C LYS A 249 -4.33 -38.73 -18.28
N VAL A 250 -3.34 -37.86 -18.16
CA VAL A 250 -3.33 -36.84 -17.11
C VAL A 250 -4.22 -35.68 -17.58
N PRO A 251 -5.22 -35.27 -16.79
CA PRO A 251 -6.09 -34.18 -17.18
C PRO A 251 -5.33 -32.85 -17.25
N ASP A 252 -5.78 -31.96 -18.15
CA ASP A 252 -5.37 -30.57 -18.11
C ASP A 252 -5.84 -29.94 -16.81
N TYR A 253 -4.93 -29.25 -16.12
CA TYR A 253 -5.31 -28.44 -14.96
C TYR A 253 -6.17 -27.26 -15.41
N ARG A 254 -7.42 -27.18 -14.92
CA ARG A 254 -8.42 -26.18 -15.33
C ARG A 254 -9.27 -25.66 -14.17
N ALA A 255 -8.90 -25.98 -12.93
CA ALA A 255 -9.65 -25.43 -11.81
C ALA A 255 -9.48 -23.90 -11.81
N ALA A 256 -10.59 -23.19 -11.64
CA ALA A 256 -10.55 -21.77 -11.40
C ALA A 256 -10.07 -21.57 -9.96
N TYR A 257 -9.22 -20.59 -9.74
CA TYR A 257 -8.89 -20.19 -8.38
C TYR A 257 -9.68 -18.95 -8.04
N PHE A 258 -9.92 -18.75 -6.77
CA PHE A 258 -10.50 -17.52 -6.26
C PHE A 258 -9.66 -17.04 -5.09
N SER A 259 -9.50 -15.74 -5.00
CA SER A 259 -9.10 -15.09 -3.76
C SER A 259 -10.34 -14.79 -2.93
N ASP A 260 -10.52 -15.52 -1.83
CA ASP A 260 -11.48 -15.17 -0.80
C ASP A 260 -10.93 -14.02 0.03
N TYR A 261 -11.63 -12.90 -0.01
CA TYR A 261 -11.31 -11.73 0.80
C TYR A 261 -12.18 -11.74 2.06
N THR A 262 -11.54 -11.66 3.22
CA THR A 262 -12.25 -11.26 4.44
C THR A 262 -12.39 -9.75 4.39
N VAL A 263 -13.62 -9.27 4.23
CA VAL A 263 -13.94 -7.84 4.24
C VAL A 263 -14.54 -7.48 5.59
N VAL A 264 -13.91 -6.53 6.28
CA VAL A 264 -14.46 -5.93 7.50
C VAL A 264 -14.91 -4.52 7.18
N GLN A 265 -16.09 -4.17 7.66
CA GLN A 265 -16.59 -2.80 7.61
C GLN A 265 -16.02 -2.07 8.83
N LEU A 266 -15.19 -1.07 8.61
CA LEU A 266 -14.77 -0.15 9.66
C LEU A 266 -15.22 1.26 9.26
N ASP A 267 -15.63 2.03 10.24
CA ASP A 267 -15.83 3.46 10.02
C ASP A 267 -14.46 4.11 9.99
N GLU A 268 -14.22 4.91 8.96
CA GLU A 268 -12.95 5.61 8.80
C GLU A 268 -12.64 6.47 10.05
N ASN A 269 -11.38 6.54 10.43
CA ASN A 269 -10.95 7.31 11.59
C ASN A 269 -9.58 7.95 11.33
N ILE A 270 -9.46 9.25 11.55
CA ILE A 270 -8.24 10.00 11.25
C ILE A 270 -7.05 9.60 12.14
N LEU A 271 -7.29 9.10 13.36
CA LEU A 271 -6.24 8.80 14.33
C LEU A 271 -5.32 7.65 13.88
N TRP A 272 -5.82 6.69 13.11
CA TRP A 272 -5.01 5.58 12.61
C TRP A 272 -4.41 5.82 11.22
N LYS A 273 -4.50 7.04 10.68
CA LYS A 273 -3.86 7.42 9.40
C LYS A 273 -2.53 8.15 9.59
N LYS A 274 -2.14 8.39 10.83
CA LYS A 274 -0.96 9.18 11.18
C LYS A 274 0.07 8.34 11.91
N SER A 275 1.34 8.69 11.75
CA SER A 275 2.42 8.12 12.55
C SER A 275 2.32 8.59 13.98
N LEU A 276 2.19 9.91 14.15
CA LEU A 276 2.14 10.58 15.45
C LEU A 276 0.96 11.57 15.48
N THR A 277 0.19 11.52 16.57
CA THR A 277 -0.83 12.52 16.88
C THR A 277 -0.69 12.94 18.33
N THR A 278 -0.53 14.22 18.60
CA THR A 278 -0.62 14.77 19.96
C THR A 278 -1.47 16.02 20.06
N GLU A 279 -2.20 16.17 21.17
CA GLU A 279 -2.91 17.40 21.51
C GLU A 279 -2.02 18.46 22.17
N LYS A 280 -0.79 18.11 22.53
CA LYS A 280 0.24 18.99 23.08
C LYS A 280 1.47 19.01 22.16
N ASN A 281 2.66 18.85 22.72
CA ASN A 281 3.93 19.09 22.04
C ASN A 281 4.66 17.78 21.68
N ILE A 282 5.52 17.86 20.67
CA ILE A 282 6.50 16.84 20.35
C ILE A 282 7.90 17.41 20.65
N PHE A 283 8.67 16.69 21.45
CA PHE A 283 10.04 17.04 21.80
C PHE A 283 11.02 16.02 21.25
N VAL A 284 12.00 16.48 20.45
CA VAL A 284 13.12 15.67 19.97
C VAL A 284 14.38 16.15 20.67
N GLU A 285 14.84 15.42 21.68
CA GLU A 285 15.79 15.96 22.66
C GLU A 285 17.21 15.39 22.51
N ASP A 286 17.33 14.07 22.33
CA ASP A 286 18.59 13.37 22.70
C ASP A 286 19.33 12.66 21.56
N ASP A 287 18.63 12.26 20.49
CA ASP A 287 19.22 11.58 19.35
C ASP A 287 18.36 11.79 18.10
N ASN A 288 18.89 11.38 16.95
CA ASN A 288 18.24 11.51 15.65
C ASN A 288 16.94 10.69 15.58
N VAL A 289 15.91 11.33 15.03
CA VAL A 289 14.58 10.77 14.84
C VAL A 289 14.24 10.76 13.36
N THR A 290 13.81 9.61 12.86
CA THR A 290 13.27 9.44 11.51
C THR A 290 11.80 9.02 11.59
N ILE A 291 10.93 9.74 10.91
CA ILE A 291 9.50 9.43 10.84
C ILE A 291 9.10 9.25 9.38
N LYS A 292 8.38 8.17 9.08
CA LYS A 292 7.74 7.95 7.77
C LYS A 292 6.23 8.03 7.96
N GLY A 293 5.57 8.96 7.28
CA GLY A 293 4.14 9.26 7.44
C GLY A 293 3.86 10.51 8.27
N ASP A 294 2.58 10.85 8.38
CA ASP A 294 2.09 12.13 8.92
C ASP A 294 2.39 12.34 10.40
N ILE A 295 2.66 13.61 10.75
CA ILE A 295 2.82 14.11 12.11
C ILE A 295 1.81 15.21 12.36
N TYR A 296 1.02 15.04 13.41
CA TYR A 296 0.17 16.09 13.95
C TYR A 296 0.54 16.36 15.40
N ALA A 297 0.82 17.62 15.71
CA ALA A 297 0.99 18.11 17.08
C ALA A 297 0.25 19.42 17.23
N TYR A 298 -0.88 19.46 17.93
CA TYR A 298 -1.59 20.74 18.07
C TYR A 298 -0.65 21.80 18.67
N GLY A 299 0.10 21.46 19.72
CA GLY A 299 1.03 22.39 20.36
C GLY A 299 0.32 23.19 21.44
N THR A 300 0.92 23.22 22.63
CA THR A 300 0.44 24.02 23.76
C THR A 300 1.62 24.61 24.49
N ALA A 301 1.62 25.92 24.73
CA ALA A 301 2.60 26.54 25.61
C ALA A 301 2.49 25.93 27.02
N GLU A 302 3.59 25.40 27.55
CA GLU A 302 3.65 24.92 28.94
C GLU A 302 3.72 26.09 29.91
N ASN A 303 3.31 25.89 31.17
CA ASN A 303 3.33 26.94 32.20
C ASN A 303 4.73 27.56 32.33
N GLY A 304 4.88 28.80 31.87
CA GLY A 304 6.14 29.56 31.90
C GLY A 304 7.01 29.45 30.65
N SER A 305 6.65 28.60 29.68
CA SER A 305 7.18 28.63 28.31
C SER A 305 6.26 29.45 27.42
N THR A 306 6.82 30.20 26.47
CA THR A 306 6.04 30.89 25.44
C THR A 306 5.89 30.07 24.15
N LYS A 307 6.51 28.88 24.09
CA LYS A 307 6.61 28.09 22.86
C LYS A 307 6.06 26.68 23.05
N GLY A 308 5.19 26.26 22.15
CA GLY A 308 4.66 24.90 21.99
C GLY A 308 4.80 24.42 20.53
N GLY A 309 4.35 23.22 20.24
CA GLY A 309 4.37 22.62 18.90
C GLY A 309 5.39 21.50 18.77
N ILE A 310 6.26 21.57 17.75
CA ILE A 310 7.30 20.59 17.46
C ILE A 310 8.67 21.22 17.71
N ILE A 311 9.38 20.71 18.71
CA ILE A 311 10.59 21.32 19.27
C ILE A 311 11.74 20.32 19.12
N VAL A 312 12.76 20.69 18.34
CA VAL A 312 13.90 19.81 18.01
C VAL A 312 15.20 20.39 18.54
N GLY A 313 15.79 19.72 19.53
CA GLY A 313 16.97 20.19 20.25
C GLY A 313 16.75 20.23 21.75
N ASN A 314 17.75 19.77 22.51
CA ASN A 314 17.82 19.96 23.95
C ASN A 314 19.29 20.09 24.39
N GLU A 315 19.59 21.23 25.02
CA GLU A 315 20.87 21.63 25.65
C GLU A 315 22.15 20.86 25.20
N GLY A 316 22.82 21.39 24.18
CA GLY A 316 24.18 21.02 23.78
C GLY A 316 24.34 19.68 23.06
N LYS A 317 23.25 19.06 22.58
CA LYS A 317 23.28 17.72 21.97
C LYS A 317 23.35 17.76 20.44
N GLY A 318 22.66 18.72 19.81
CA GLY A 318 22.53 18.78 18.36
C GLY A 318 21.86 17.54 17.77
N VAL A 319 20.56 17.61 17.49
CA VAL A 319 19.76 16.45 17.07
C VAL A 319 18.98 16.73 15.79
N ASN A 320 18.74 15.67 15.01
CA ASN A 320 18.07 15.79 13.71
C ASN A 320 16.71 15.10 13.73
N LEU A 321 15.68 15.82 13.27
CA LEU A 321 14.38 15.25 12.92
C LEU A 321 14.29 15.14 11.39
N SER A 322 14.07 13.93 10.88
CA SER A 322 13.84 13.67 9.45
C SER A 322 12.46 13.05 9.23
N VAL A 323 11.64 13.68 8.41
CA VAL A 323 10.30 13.21 8.04
C VAL A 323 10.28 12.88 6.55
N TYR A 324 9.71 11.73 6.19
CA TYR A 324 9.63 11.26 4.81
C TYR A 324 8.19 10.89 4.45
N ASN A 325 7.72 11.34 3.28
CA ASN A 325 6.42 10.99 2.72
C ASN A 325 5.29 11.20 3.74
N GLY A 326 5.21 12.39 4.32
CA GLY A 326 4.28 12.68 5.41
C GLY A 326 4.10 14.17 5.61
N GLN A 327 2.86 14.56 5.88
CA GLN A 327 2.49 15.94 6.17
C GLN A 327 2.83 16.27 7.62
N VAL A 328 3.29 17.50 7.89
CA VAL A 328 3.62 17.96 9.24
C VAL A 328 2.72 19.15 9.60
N ALA A 329 1.92 19.01 10.65
CA ALA A 329 0.99 20.04 11.08
C ALA A 329 1.12 20.37 12.57
N THR A 330 1.17 21.65 12.90
CA THR A 330 1.08 22.17 14.26
C THR A 330 0.37 23.52 14.35
N ASN A 331 -0.35 23.79 15.44
CA ASN A 331 -0.98 25.09 15.68
C ASN A 331 0.00 26.13 16.25
N GLU A 332 1.20 25.70 16.62
CA GLU A 332 2.20 26.55 17.26
C GLU A 332 3.49 26.56 16.42
N TYR A 333 4.65 26.35 17.05
CA TYR A 333 5.95 26.47 16.41
C TYR A 333 6.43 25.14 15.84
N LEU A 334 7.13 25.20 14.72
CA LEU A 334 8.14 24.20 14.37
C LEU A 334 9.52 24.87 14.49
N LEU A 335 10.36 24.40 15.41
CA LEU A 335 11.62 25.07 15.73
C LEU A 335 12.80 24.17 16.09
N THR A 336 14.02 24.67 15.86
CA THR A 336 15.27 24.06 16.35
C THR A 336 15.72 24.70 17.67
N ASN A 337 15.55 24.03 18.80
CA ASN A 337 15.74 24.61 20.13
C ASN A 337 17.18 24.60 20.65
N ASP A 338 18.12 23.95 19.95
CA ASP A 338 19.51 23.82 20.38
C ASP A 338 20.49 23.84 19.20
N SER A 339 21.72 24.27 19.44
CA SER A 339 22.75 24.40 18.40
C SER A 339 23.07 23.06 17.72
N ASN A 340 23.37 23.09 16.42
CA ASN A 340 23.62 21.94 15.56
C ASN A 340 22.40 21.00 15.39
N SER A 341 21.20 21.43 15.76
CA SER A 341 19.98 20.67 15.51
C SER A 341 19.43 20.96 14.12
N SER A 342 18.77 19.98 13.51
CA SER A 342 18.14 20.19 12.20
C SER A 342 16.79 19.51 12.05
N ILE A 343 15.97 20.07 11.16
CA ILE A 343 14.69 19.51 10.75
C ILE A 343 14.71 19.35 9.24
N THR A 344 14.42 18.15 8.75
CA THR A 344 14.32 17.85 7.32
C THR A 344 12.98 17.21 7.02
N LEU A 345 12.21 17.81 6.12
CA LEU A 345 10.99 17.23 5.55
C LEU A 345 11.25 16.89 4.08
N ASN A 346 11.12 15.62 3.72
CA ASN A 346 11.27 15.14 2.35
C ASN A 346 9.92 14.66 1.84
N ASN A 347 9.43 15.27 0.76
CA ASN A 347 8.14 14.95 0.15
C ASN A 347 6.97 15.05 1.14
N GLY A 348 6.62 16.29 1.49
CA GLY A 348 5.51 16.60 2.40
C GLY A 348 5.40 18.11 2.63
N ASP A 349 4.22 18.57 2.97
CA ASP A 349 3.95 19.97 3.30
C ASP A 349 4.00 20.21 4.80
N LEU A 350 4.33 21.45 5.15
CA LEU A 350 4.38 21.96 6.51
C LEU A 350 3.26 22.98 6.72
N TYR A 351 2.51 22.80 7.80
CA TYR A 351 1.54 23.74 8.33
C TYR A 351 1.92 24.09 9.77
N CYS A 352 2.33 25.33 10.02
CA CYS A 352 2.65 25.79 11.37
C CYS A 352 2.20 27.24 11.59
N LYS A 353 2.07 27.68 12.84
CA LYS A 353 1.88 29.11 13.10
C LYS A 353 3.17 29.86 12.74
N ILE A 354 4.28 29.43 13.36
CA ILE A 354 5.61 30.03 13.16
C ILE A 354 6.62 28.94 12.81
N LEU A 355 7.50 29.23 11.85
CA LEU A 355 8.69 28.44 11.57
C LEU A 355 9.91 29.20 12.09
N GLU A 356 10.63 28.67 13.08
CA GLU A 356 11.67 29.43 13.78
C GLU A 356 13.01 28.69 13.87
N ILE A 357 14.10 29.39 13.56
CA ILE A 357 15.44 29.10 14.10
C ILE A 357 15.74 30.17 15.17
N PRO A 358 15.65 29.85 16.48
CA PRO A 358 15.69 30.82 17.57
C PRO A 358 17.04 31.51 17.75
N GLU A 359 17.01 32.65 18.43
CA GLU A 359 18.22 33.35 18.85
C GLU A 359 19.12 32.47 19.74
N LYS A 360 20.42 32.81 19.81
CA LYS A 360 21.44 32.10 20.63
C LYS A 360 21.70 30.65 20.21
N THR A 361 21.09 30.17 19.14
CA THR A 361 21.44 28.89 18.49
C THR A 361 22.49 29.09 17.40
N LYS A 362 23.30 28.06 17.12
CA LYS A 362 24.30 28.05 16.05
C LYS A 362 24.22 26.81 15.19
N ASN A 363 24.53 26.93 13.90
CA ASN A 363 24.60 25.81 12.95
C ASN A 363 23.30 25.01 12.83
N CYS A 364 22.14 25.64 13.08
CA CYS A 364 20.85 24.99 12.94
C CYS A 364 20.37 25.02 11.49
N ALA A 365 19.58 24.03 11.09
CA ALA A 365 19.04 23.98 9.74
C ALA A 365 17.59 23.49 9.70
N VAL A 366 16.76 24.11 8.85
CA VAL A 366 15.47 23.58 8.43
C VAL A 366 15.50 23.41 6.92
N THR A 367 15.23 22.20 6.44
CA THR A 367 15.18 21.88 5.02
C THR A 367 13.85 21.24 4.67
N ILE A 368 13.12 21.81 3.71
CA ILE A 368 11.91 21.26 3.14
C ILE A 368 12.23 20.93 1.68
N ASP A 369 12.38 19.65 1.38
CA ASP A 369 12.69 19.14 0.04
C ASP A 369 11.43 18.59 -0.62
N LYS A 370 11.01 19.18 -1.74
CA LYS A 370 9.77 18.84 -2.45
C LYS A 370 8.54 18.97 -1.55
N GLY A 371 8.34 20.16 -0.99
CA GLY A 371 7.22 20.44 -0.11
C GLY A 371 6.82 21.92 -0.10
N THR A 372 5.63 22.19 0.41
CA THR A 372 5.09 23.52 0.60
C THR A 372 5.14 23.90 2.08
N VAL A 373 5.59 25.12 2.38
CA VAL A 373 5.51 25.69 3.73
C VAL A 373 4.35 26.67 3.81
N ASN A 374 3.46 26.46 4.78
CA ASN A 374 2.31 27.31 5.05
C ASN A 374 2.42 27.84 6.48
N THR A 375 2.58 29.15 6.63
CA THR A 375 2.64 29.80 7.96
C THR A 375 1.43 30.70 8.17
N LEU A 376 0.80 30.58 9.34
CA LEU A 376 -0.22 31.53 9.78
C LEU A 376 0.42 32.88 10.17
N ASP A 377 1.66 32.84 10.65
CA ASP A 377 2.45 33.99 11.09
C ASP A 377 3.82 33.94 10.39
N ASP A 378 4.90 34.32 11.08
CA ASP A 378 6.21 34.52 10.49
C ASP A 378 7.03 33.24 10.19
N ILE A 379 7.95 33.37 9.22
CA ILE A 379 9.22 32.63 9.24
C ILE A 379 10.24 33.49 9.99
N GLU A 380 10.89 32.92 11.00
CA GLU A 380 11.89 33.60 11.83
C GLU A 380 13.27 32.95 11.75
N LEU A 381 14.28 33.73 11.37
CA LEU A 381 15.68 33.31 11.26
C LEU A 381 16.57 34.15 12.17
N ASN A 382 16.74 33.67 13.40
CA ASN A 382 17.37 34.41 14.49
C ASN A 382 18.76 33.87 14.88
N GLY A 383 19.05 32.59 14.62
CA GLY A 383 20.32 31.93 14.95
C GLY A 383 21.53 32.31 14.07
N GLU A 384 22.74 31.99 14.51
CA GLU A 384 24.01 32.17 13.75
C GLU A 384 24.35 30.93 12.91
N ASN A 385 25.03 31.10 11.78
CA ASN A 385 25.30 30.02 10.81
C ASN A 385 24.07 29.16 10.49
N ALA A 386 22.89 29.78 10.55
CA ALA A 386 21.60 29.10 10.45
C ALA A 386 21.15 28.99 8.99
N LYS A 387 20.42 27.92 8.65
CA LYS A 387 19.97 27.71 7.27
C LYS A 387 18.51 27.33 7.20
N ILE A 388 17.74 28.08 6.40
CA ILE A 388 16.40 27.66 5.99
C ILE A 388 16.43 27.44 4.48
N VAL A 389 16.09 26.23 4.03
CA VAL A 389 16.03 25.87 2.62
C VAL A 389 14.66 25.27 2.32
N ILE A 390 13.91 25.90 1.42
CA ILE A 390 12.61 25.42 0.93
C ILE A 390 12.73 25.19 -0.57
N ASN A 391 12.90 23.93 -0.97
CA ASN A 391 12.88 23.48 -2.36
C ASN A 391 11.42 23.17 -2.74
N GLY A 392 10.64 24.24 -2.90
CA GLY A 392 9.21 24.19 -3.13
C GLY A 392 8.57 25.55 -2.84
N SER A 393 7.29 25.55 -2.51
CA SER A 393 6.51 26.78 -2.35
C SER A 393 6.46 27.28 -0.91
N TYR A 394 6.23 28.59 -0.74
CA TYR A 394 6.00 29.22 0.57
C TYR A 394 4.76 30.11 0.51
N PHE A 395 3.86 29.93 1.47
CA PHE A 395 2.66 30.72 1.68
C PHE A 395 2.61 31.24 3.11
N GLY A 396 3.02 32.50 3.31
CA GLY A 396 2.53 33.32 4.42
C GLY A 396 1.23 34.00 3.96
N PHE A 397 0.10 33.65 4.58
CA PHE A 397 -1.22 34.00 4.06
C PHE A 397 -2.06 34.93 4.94
N THR A 398 -1.43 35.62 5.89
CA THR A 398 -2.05 36.64 6.75
C THR A 398 -1.41 38.01 6.52
N GLU A 399 -2.22 39.06 6.40
CA GLU A 399 -1.76 40.39 5.97
C GLU A 399 -1.36 41.36 7.09
N GLY A 400 -1.89 41.19 8.30
CA GLY A 400 -1.68 42.13 9.43
C GLY A 400 -2.16 43.57 9.22
N SER A 401 -2.62 43.93 8.03
CA SER A 401 -2.84 45.31 7.57
C SER A 401 -3.93 46.08 8.34
N ASN A 402 -4.81 45.36 9.05
CA ASN A 402 -5.85 45.91 9.92
C ASN A 402 -5.72 45.46 11.39
N SER A 403 -4.62 44.79 11.76
CA SER A 403 -4.43 44.26 13.11
C SER A 403 -3.60 45.21 13.97
N SER A 404 -3.97 45.32 15.25
CA SER A 404 -3.12 45.93 16.27
C SER A 404 -2.05 44.97 16.82
N HIS A 405 -2.03 43.71 16.37
CA HIS A 405 -1.12 42.67 16.86
C HIS A 405 -0.28 42.14 15.70
N HIS A 406 1.03 42.00 15.92
CA HIS A 406 1.95 41.49 14.90
C HIS A 406 1.69 40.01 14.56
N GLU A 407 1.10 39.24 15.46
CA GLU A 407 0.81 37.79 15.32
C GLU A 407 -0.23 37.45 14.22
N GLU A 408 -0.78 38.46 13.56
CA GLU A 408 -1.74 38.33 12.47
C GLU A 408 -1.12 38.68 11.10
N SER A 409 0.22 38.67 11.01
CA SER A 409 0.99 39.15 9.86
C SER A 409 2.14 38.22 9.47
N SER A 410 1.93 37.39 8.47
CA SER A 410 2.93 36.43 7.97
C SER A 410 4.03 37.06 7.12
N SER A 411 5.16 37.38 7.74
CA SER A 411 6.35 37.94 7.10
C SER A 411 7.56 36.99 7.20
N ILE A 412 8.68 37.39 6.61
CA ILE A 412 9.98 36.73 6.82
C ILE A 412 10.84 37.68 7.67
N VAL A 413 11.16 37.26 8.88
CA VAL A 413 11.91 38.02 9.88
C VAL A 413 13.31 37.43 10.02
N ILE A 414 14.33 38.24 9.78
CA ILE A 414 15.73 37.83 9.88
C ILE A 414 16.45 38.70 10.91
N ASN A 415 16.66 38.14 12.11
CA ASN A 415 17.41 38.81 13.17
C ASN A 415 18.87 38.36 13.28
N SER A 416 19.25 37.36 12.47
CA SER A 416 20.59 36.79 12.49
C SER A 416 21.69 37.82 12.17
N PRO A 417 22.79 37.87 12.95
CA PRO A 417 23.85 38.86 12.77
C PRO A 417 24.80 38.55 11.60
N ASP A 418 24.79 37.33 11.07
CA ASP A 418 25.75 36.84 10.07
C ASP A 418 25.08 36.43 8.74
N LEU A 419 23.94 37.04 8.41
CA LEU A 419 23.23 36.84 7.14
C LEU A 419 24.17 37.04 5.94
N GLY A 420 24.33 35.99 5.14
CA GLY A 420 25.15 35.98 3.93
C GLY A 420 26.63 35.65 4.13
N SER A 421 27.15 35.67 5.35
CA SER A 421 28.50 35.19 5.70
C SER A 421 28.50 33.83 6.41
N GLY A 422 27.36 33.43 6.98
CA GLY A 422 27.14 32.13 7.61
C GLY A 422 25.68 31.71 7.51
N THR A 423 24.78 32.60 7.94
CA THR A 423 23.34 32.37 7.88
C THR A 423 22.78 32.57 6.46
N SER A 424 21.82 31.73 6.06
CA SER A 424 21.16 31.86 4.77
C SER A 424 19.71 31.39 4.75
N LEU A 425 18.87 32.04 3.94
CA LEU A 425 17.53 31.60 3.60
C LEU A 425 17.40 31.45 2.09
N LYS A 426 16.94 30.27 1.63
CA LYS A 426 16.63 30.00 0.22
C LYS A 426 15.22 29.43 0.08
N ILE A 427 14.43 30.01 -0.81
CA ILE A 427 13.11 29.50 -1.22
C ILE A 427 13.06 29.54 -2.75
N THR A 428 12.86 28.38 -3.39
CA THR A 428 12.79 28.31 -4.86
C THR A 428 11.44 28.78 -5.38
N GLY A 429 10.34 28.50 -4.66
CA GLY A 429 8.99 28.75 -5.13
C GLY A 429 8.63 27.91 -6.36
N GLU A 430 9.29 26.76 -6.53
CA GLU A 430 9.08 25.88 -7.68
C GLU A 430 7.79 25.09 -7.54
N GLU A 431 7.19 24.79 -8.70
CA GLU A 431 6.15 23.77 -8.82
C GLU A 431 6.80 22.42 -8.56
N ILE A 432 6.21 21.61 -7.69
CA ILE A 432 6.74 20.29 -7.34
C ILE A 432 6.18 19.29 -8.37
N PRO A 433 7.00 18.76 -9.30
CA PRO A 433 6.52 17.87 -10.36
C PRO A 433 6.34 16.45 -9.82
N GLY A 434 5.23 15.78 -10.17
CA GLY A 434 4.98 14.40 -9.76
C GLY A 434 4.49 14.24 -8.32
N TYR A 435 3.80 15.26 -7.78
CA TYR A 435 2.80 15.01 -6.75
C TYR A 435 1.71 14.15 -7.40
N ASP A 436 1.94 12.84 -7.39
CA ASP A 436 1.12 11.86 -8.06
C ASP A 436 -0.30 11.94 -7.50
N THR A 437 -1.24 11.98 -8.44
CA THR A 437 -2.66 11.99 -8.19
C THR A 437 -3.13 10.75 -7.41
N GLU A 438 -2.31 9.72 -7.24
CA GLU A 438 -2.68 8.49 -6.51
C GLU A 438 -2.59 8.59 -4.96
N THR A 439 -1.60 9.26 -4.36
CA THR A 439 -1.72 9.64 -2.93
C THR A 439 -2.72 10.79 -2.73
N SER A 440 -3.02 11.49 -3.82
CA SER A 440 -4.12 12.46 -3.92
C SER A 440 -5.50 11.80 -4.17
N GLN A 441 -5.59 10.48 -4.35
CA GLN A 441 -6.87 9.77 -4.36
C GLN A 441 -7.47 9.65 -2.96
N LEU A 442 -6.64 9.71 -1.91
CA LEU A 442 -7.08 9.80 -0.52
C LEU A 442 -7.39 11.24 -0.08
N VAL A 443 -6.91 12.24 -0.82
CA VAL A 443 -7.13 13.67 -0.56
C VAL A 443 -7.52 14.32 -1.88
N GLY A 444 -8.81 14.20 -2.25
CA GLY A 444 -9.37 14.55 -3.58
C GLY A 444 -8.95 15.90 -4.17
N ASN A 445 -7.72 15.95 -4.67
CA ASN A 445 -7.08 17.10 -5.31
C ASN A 445 -7.14 17.01 -6.85
N ASP A 446 -7.75 15.96 -7.41
CA ASP A 446 -8.01 15.82 -8.86
C ASP A 446 -8.86 16.95 -9.44
N TYR A 447 -9.56 17.73 -8.61
CA TYR A 447 -10.43 18.79 -9.10
C TYR A 447 -9.69 20.08 -9.52
N TYR A 448 -8.44 20.29 -9.08
CA TYR A 448 -7.71 21.51 -9.41
C TYR A 448 -6.98 21.44 -10.77
N SER A 449 -6.75 20.24 -11.31
CA SER A 449 -6.19 20.07 -12.65
C SER A 449 -7.26 20.16 -13.75
N GLU A 450 -8.50 19.73 -13.49
CA GLU A 450 -9.52 19.63 -14.55
C GLU A 450 -10.49 20.83 -14.63
N LYS A 451 -10.82 21.54 -13.54
CA LYS A 451 -11.86 22.58 -13.59
C LYS A 451 -11.40 24.03 -13.85
N TYR A 452 -10.10 24.30 -13.82
CA TYR A 452 -9.56 25.63 -14.17
C TYR A 452 -8.62 25.57 -15.38
N ASN A 453 -8.95 24.69 -16.32
CA ASN A 453 -8.40 24.70 -17.68
C ASN A 453 -8.96 25.84 -18.56
N ASP A 454 -9.62 26.84 -17.96
CA ASP A 454 -9.82 28.10 -18.66
C ASP A 454 -8.50 28.87 -18.61
N LYS A 455 -7.94 29.15 -19.79
CA LYS A 455 -6.61 29.78 -19.99
C LYS A 455 -6.45 31.15 -19.33
N ASN A 456 -7.49 31.64 -18.65
CA ASN A 456 -7.62 32.97 -18.06
C ASN A 456 -7.80 32.98 -16.54
N ASN A 457 -7.86 31.84 -15.84
CA ASN A 457 -8.07 31.80 -14.37
C ASN A 457 -7.12 30.81 -13.67
N LYS A 458 -5.80 31.03 -13.82
CA LYS A 458 -4.77 30.24 -13.13
C LYS A 458 -4.75 30.57 -11.64
N ILE A 459 -5.36 29.72 -10.82
CA ILE A 459 -5.03 29.65 -9.39
C ILE A 459 -3.54 29.25 -9.31
N PHE A 460 -2.72 30.09 -8.70
CA PHE A 460 -1.29 29.83 -8.56
C PHE A 460 -1.07 28.81 -7.44
N GLY A 461 -1.06 27.52 -7.79
CA GLY A 461 -0.78 26.44 -6.84
C GLY A 461 0.67 26.41 -6.31
N TYR A 462 1.56 27.27 -6.81
CA TYR A 462 2.97 27.32 -6.42
C TYR A 462 3.59 28.72 -6.54
N GLY A 463 4.65 28.94 -5.78
CA GLY A 463 5.40 30.20 -5.74
C GLY A 463 5.75 30.63 -4.31
N ILE A 464 6.22 31.86 -4.19
CA ILE A 464 6.48 32.51 -2.90
C ILE A 464 5.44 33.62 -2.73
N ILE A 465 4.62 33.47 -1.69
CA ILE A 465 3.57 34.40 -1.28
C ILE A 465 3.88 34.86 0.14
N ILE A 466 4.08 36.17 0.32
CA ILE A 466 4.36 36.77 1.62
C ILE A 466 3.28 37.81 1.90
N GLY A 467 2.25 37.40 2.66
CA GLY A 467 1.07 38.24 2.90
C GLY A 467 1.31 39.37 3.89
N GLY A 468 2.21 39.21 4.84
CA GLY A 468 2.43 40.16 5.92
C GLY A 468 3.61 41.09 5.71
N THR A 469 3.82 41.95 6.72
CA THR A 469 5.00 42.78 6.91
C THR A 469 5.54 42.66 8.32
N GLY A 470 6.85 42.85 8.51
CA GLY A 470 7.48 42.74 9.82
C GLY A 470 7.13 43.91 10.75
N TYR A 471 7.31 43.68 12.05
CA TYR A 471 7.07 44.66 13.11
C TYR A 471 8.33 44.90 13.93
N ILE A 472 8.50 46.14 14.39
CA ILE A 472 9.45 46.47 15.45
C ILE A 472 8.65 46.43 16.74
N SER A 473 8.83 45.36 17.51
CA SER A 473 8.12 45.12 18.76
C SER A 473 8.83 45.74 19.96
N GLU A 474 8.16 45.69 21.11
CA GLU A 474 8.68 46.17 22.41
C GLU A 474 8.94 47.68 22.47
N LEU A 475 8.34 48.46 21.56
CA LEU A 475 8.38 49.91 21.65
C LEU A 475 7.31 50.42 22.62
N LYS A 476 7.36 51.71 22.88
CA LYS A 476 6.33 52.43 23.63
C LYS A 476 5.73 53.56 22.82
N ASP A 477 4.43 53.78 22.96
CA ASP A 477 3.77 54.95 22.41
C ASP A 477 3.98 56.20 23.30
N GLU A 478 3.36 57.31 22.90
CA GLU A 478 3.42 58.59 23.62
C GLU A 478 2.77 58.54 25.03
N LEU A 479 2.02 57.47 25.33
CA LEU A 479 1.35 57.21 26.62
C LEU A 479 2.08 56.16 27.47
N ASP A 480 3.30 55.78 27.10
CA ASP A 480 4.11 54.73 27.74
C ASP A 480 3.48 53.32 27.65
N GLN A 481 2.56 53.10 26.71
CA GLN A 481 1.93 51.80 26.45
C GLN A 481 2.74 50.99 25.44
N LYS A 482 2.72 49.66 25.54
CA LYS A 482 3.36 48.77 24.57
C LYS A 482 2.82 49.08 23.17
N TYR A 483 3.73 49.29 22.22
CA TYR A 483 3.40 49.60 20.84
C TYR A 483 4.29 48.78 19.91
N ASP A 484 3.69 48.16 18.90
CA ASP A 484 4.41 47.44 17.86
C ASP A 484 4.34 48.26 16.56
N TYR A 485 5.49 48.74 16.09
CA TYR A 485 5.56 49.54 14.87
C TYR A 485 5.59 48.63 13.65
N GLN A 486 4.50 48.61 12.89
CA GLN A 486 4.46 47.90 11.60
C GLN A 486 5.38 48.57 10.57
N THR A 487 6.25 47.80 9.93
CA THR A 487 7.15 48.27 8.88
C THR A 487 6.50 48.17 7.50
N GLY A 488 7.21 48.64 6.46
CA GLY A 488 6.84 48.42 5.06
C GLY A 488 7.50 47.21 4.41
N GLU A 489 8.14 46.33 5.20
CA GLU A 489 8.98 45.22 4.71
C GLU A 489 8.27 43.87 4.89
N SER A 490 8.06 43.11 3.82
CA SER A 490 7.62 41.71 3.88
C SER A 490 8.78 40.75 4.19
N VAL A 491 10.00 41.14 3.82
CA VAL A 491 11.22 40.46 4.25
C VAL A 491 12.05 41.48 5.02
N CYS A 492 12.02 41.38 6.34
CA CYS A 492 12.64 42.34 7.22
C CYS A 492 13.96 41.80 7.78
N ILE A 493 14.98 42.65 7.77
CA ILE A 493 16.32 42.31 8.27
C ILE A 493 16.64 43.25 9.41
N LYS A 494 17.03 42.71 10.57
CA LYS A 494 17.38 43.51 11.74
C LYS A 494 18.44 44.55 11.40
N GLY A 495 18.14 45.80 11.79
CA GLY A 495 18.95 46.97 11.48
C GLY A 495 18.40 47.84 10.33
N ASN A 496 17.64 47.26 9.40
CA ASN A 496 17.08 48.02 8.27
C ASN A 496 15.99 49.02 8.68
N TYR A 497 15.45 48.89 9.89
CA TYR A 497 14.57 49.90 10.48
C TYR A 497 15.19 51.32 10.50
N VAL A 498 16.53 51.44 10.38
CA VAL A 498 17.23 52.71 10.22
C VAL A 498 16.65 53.56 9.08
N ALA A 499 16.08 52.93 8.05
CA ALA A 499 15.40 53.62 6.95
C ALA A 499 14.32 54.58 7.48
N TYR A 500 13.49 54.12 8.43
CA TYR A 500 12.39 54.90 9.00
C TYR A 500 12.87 55.96 10.01
N THR A 501 14.15 55.97 10.39
CA THR A 501 14.70 56.95 11.35
C THR A 501 15.18 58.24 10.69
N GLN A 502 15.17 58.32 9.36
CA GLN A 502 15.81 59.39 8.60
C GLN A 502 14.81 60.08 7.68
N TYR A 503 14.80 61.40 7.66
CA TYR A 503 14.08 62.14 6.61
C TYR A 503 14.57 61.75 5.21
N LEU A 504 13.64 61.73 4.25
CA LEU A 504 13.98 61.67 2.83
C LEU A 504 14.71 62.95 2.40
N LYS A 505 15.56 62.89 1.37
CA LYS A 505 16.45 63.98 0.90
C LYS A 505 16.02 64.66 -0.39
N ASP A 506 15.28 63.98 -1.25
CA ASP A 506 14.87 64.55 -2.54
C ASP A 506 13.76 65.60 -2.36
N LEU A 507 14.16 66.87 -2.43
CA LEU A 507 13.29 68.05 -2.35
C LEU A 507 12.35 68.20 -3.56
N THR A 508 12.51 67.40 -4.61
CA THR A 508 11.63 67.45 -5.78
C THR A 508 10.38 66.58 -5.62
N ARG A 509 10.35 65.69 -4.61
CA ARG A 509 9.17 64.87 -4.31
C ARG A 509 7.96 65.73 -3.94
N LYS A 510 6.75 65.21 -4.14
CA LYS A 510 5.50 65.90 -3.80
C LYS A 510 4.67 65.04 -2.85
N GLY A 511 3.73 65.68 -2.17
CA GLY A 511 2.78 65.00 -1.29
C GLY A 511 3.46 64.39 -0.06
N LYS A 512 2.98 63.23 0.38
CA LYS A 512 3.37 62.56 1.63
C LYS A 512 4.89 62.36 1.80
N PHE A 513 5.65 62.19 0.72
CA PHE A 513 7.10 61.92 0.77
C PHE A 513 8.00 63.15 0.56
N HIS A 514 7.44 64.36 0.44
CA HIS A 514 8.27 65.56 0.47
C HIS A 514 8.93 65.68 1.86
N PRO A 515 10.23 65.99 1.98
CA PRO A 515 10.93 66.00 3.28
C PRO A 515 10.23 66.82 4.37
N ASP A 516 9.74 68.01 4.04
CA ASP A 516 9.00 68.89 4.99
C ASP A 516 7.63 68.34 5.43
N ASN A 517 7.08 67.34 4.73
CA ASN A 517 5.79 66.76 5.08
C ASN A 517 5.93 65.53 5.99
N ILE A 518 7.14 65.00 6.20
CA ILE A 518 7.35 63.77 6.98
C ILE A 518 7.30 64.10 8.47
N ILE A 519 6.57 63.30 9.24
CA ILE A 519 6.51 63.40 10.70
C ILE A 519 7.14 62.13 11.29
N ILE A 520 8.20 62.34 12.07
CA ILE A 520 8.91 61.30 12.79
C ILE A 520 8.51 61.39 14.27
N ASN A 521 7.82 60.36 14.75
CA ASN A 521 7.39 60.27 16.16
C ASN A 521 8.45 59.54 16.98
N TYR A 522 8.51 59.85 18.29
CA TYR A 522 9.38 59.16 19.23
C TYR A 522 8.65 57.94 19.83
N PHE A 523 9.20 56.76 19.56
CA PHE A 523 8.79 55.48 20.13
C PHE A 523 9.99 54.93 20.90
N PRO A 524 10.16 55.24 22.21
CA PRO A 524 11.36 54.92 22.95
C PRO A 524 11.90 53.50 22.67
N PRO A 525 13.18 53.36 22.26
CA PRO A 525 14.22 54.38 22.15
C PRO A 525 14.37 55.02 20.75
N LEU A 526 13.48 54.72 19.81
CA LEU A 526 13.61 55.07 18.39
C LEU A 526 12.79 56.28 17.99
N PHE A 527 13.25 56.98 16.95
CA PHE A 527 12.46 57.97 16.22
C PHE A 527 12.09 57.35 14.88
N LEU A 528 10.79 57.21 14.58
CA LEU A 528 10.32 56.50 13.39
C LEU A 528 9.31 57.34 12.59
N ALA A 529 9.49 57.38 11.27
CA ALA A 529 8.58 57.98 10.33
C ALA A 529 7.23 57.26 10.42
N ASN A 530 6.22 57.94 10.95
CA ASN A 530 4.93 57.31 11.25
C ASN A 530 3.76 58.07 10.65
N LYS A 531 3.92 59.37 10.43
CA LYS A 531 2.88 60.25 9.91
C LYS A 531 3.40 61.17 8.82
N TYR A 532 2.50 61.87 8.17
CA TYR A 532 2.82 62.96 7.25
C TYR A 532 1.77 64.08 7.32
N PHE A 533 2.16 65.28 6.89
CA PHE A 533 1.26 66.42 6.74
C PHE A 533 0.54 66.40 5.38
N LEU A 534 -0.79 66.57 5.41
CA LEU A 534 -1.61 66.91 4.26
C LEU A 534 -1.49 68.40 3.90
N SER A 535 -1.95 68.74 2.69
CA SER A 535 -2.13 70.12 2.27
C SER A 535 -3.12 70.83 3.20
N GLY A 536 -2.62 71.71 4.08
CA GLY A 536 -3.41 72.38 5.12
C GLY A 536 -2.96 72.11 6.55
N GLY A 537 -1.96 71.24 6.77
CA GLY A 537 -1.34 71.00 8.08
C GLY A 537 -1.98 69.89 8.92
N THR A 538 -2.95 69.16 8.38
CA THR A 538 -3.53 67.96 9.02
C THR A 538 -2.52 66.82 9.01
N GLU A 539 -2.39 66.08 10.12
CA GLU A 539 -1.55 64.88 10.21
C GLU A 539 -2.32 63.63 9.78
N GLU A 540 -1.68 62.75 9.02
CA GLU A 540 -2.20 61.43 8.64
C GLU A 540 -1.17 60.34 8.92
N LEU A 541 -1.61 59.13 9.24
CA LEU A 541 -0.73 57.97 9.46
C LEU A 541 -0.23 57.41 8.12
N TYR A 542 1.02 56.94 8.12
CA TYR A 542 1.52 56.12 7.03
C TYR A 542 0.91 54.71 7.08
N THR A 543 0.28 54.32 5.98
CA THR A 543 -0.13 52.93 5.73
C THR A 543 1.07 52.03 5.46
N VAL A 544 0.88 50.72 5.48
CA VAL A 544 1.91 49.73 5.12
C VAL A 544 2.47 49.99 3.71
N VAL A 545 1.59 50.32 2.76
CA VAL A 545 1.98 50.67 1.39
C VAL A 545 2.84 51.93 1.38
N ASP A 546 2.48 52.95 2.17
CA ASP A 546 3.29 54.16 2.28
C ASP A 546 4.67 53.88 2.88
N LYS A 547 4.76 53.02 3.90
CA LYS A 547 6.03 52.63 4.53
C LYS A 547 6.90 51.82 3.56
N SER A 548 6.31 50.97 2.73
CA SER A 548 6.99 50.24 1.65
C SER A 548 7.58 51.20 0.61
N GLU A 549 6.78 52.18 0.16
CA GLU A 549 7.22 53.25 -0.74
C GLU A 549 8.31 54.14 -0.10
N TYR A 550 8.16 54.45 1.19
CA TYR A 550 9.13 55.20 1.97
C TYR A 550 10.50 54.50 2.00
N PHE A 551 10.51 53.19 2.26
CA PHE A 551 11.74 52.38 2.25
C PHE A 551 12.45 52.41 0.89
N GLN A 552 11.68 52.35 -0.21
CA GLN A 552 12.23 52.51 -1.56
C GLN A 552 12.77 53.91 -1.84
N HIS A 553 12.09 54.95 -1.35
CA HIS A 553 12.58 56.32 -1.46
C HIS A 553 13.87 56.53 -0.66
N TYR A 554 13.97 55.93 0.52
CA TYR A 554 15.19 55.94 1.33
C TYR A 554 16.35 55.29 0.57
N LYS A 555 16.13 54.10 -0.01
CA LYS A 555 17.12 53.43 -0.87
C LYS A 555 17.66 54.36 -1.95
N ASN A 556 16.79 55.09 -2.65
CA ASN A 556 17.20 55.98 -3.74
C ASN A 556 17.96 57.23 -3.25
N ASP A 557 17.53 57.82 -2.13
CA ASP A 557 18.14 59.04 -1.58
C ASP A 557 19.51 58.80 -0.95
N TYR A 558 19.67 57.61 -0.37
CA TYR A 558 20.84 57.23 0.39
C TYR A 558 21.67 56.18 -0.33
N TYR A 559 21.35 55.82 -1.58
CA TYR A 559 21.99 54.73 -2.34
C TYR A 559 22.09 53.41 -1.55
N GLY A 560 21.12 53.13 -0.67
CA GLY A 560 21.13 51.97 0.22
C GLY A 560 22.21 51.99 1.31
N LEU A 561 22.88 53.13 1.55
CA LEU A 561 23.85 53.27 2.63
C LEU A 561 23.21 52.86 3.97
N ASN A 562 23.88 51.99 4.71
CA ASN A 562 23.46 51.44 6.00
C ASN A 562 22.28 50.45 5.99
N LEU A 563 21.85 49.95 4.82
CA LEU A 563 20.94 48.80 4.76
C LEU A 563 21.75 47.49 4.69
N ASN A 564 21.35 46.51 5.50
CA ASN A 564 21.79 45.14 5.37
C ASN A 564 20.91 44.44 4.32
N LEU A 565 21.53 44.05 3.20
CA LEU A 565 20.86 43.34 2.10
C LEU A 565 21.23 41.84 2.06
N GLY A 566 22.00 41.37 3.06
CA GLY A 566 22.67 40.08 3.04
C GLY A 566 23.76 40.00 1.98
N SER A 567 24.05 38.78 1.54
CA SER A 567 24.90 38.50 0.37
C SER A 567 24.06 37.91 -0.77
N GLU A 568 24.63 37.82 -1.97
CA GLU A 568 23.96 37.19 -3.12
C GLU A 568 23.47 35.77 -2.80
N ASN A 569 24.23 35.03 -1.99
CA ASN A 569 23.89 33.68 -1.57
C ASN A 569 23.17 33.61 -0.20
N GLY A 570 23.10 34.73 0.54
CA GLY A 570 22.53 34.77 1.89
C GLY A 570 21.00 34.76 1.91
N LEU A 571 20.36 35.41 0.95
CA LEU A 571 18.89 35.52 0.92
C LEU A 571 18.38 35.37 -0.50
N GLN A 572 17.84 34.20 -0.82
CA GLN A 572 17.50 33.80 -2.19
C GLN A 572 16.02 33.44 -2.29
N LEU A 573 15.24 34.33 -2.90
CA LEU A 573 13.83 34.15 -3.19
C LEU A 573 13.69 34.18 -4.71
N GLU A 574 13.38 33.05 -5.33
CA GLU A 574 13.47 32.91 -6.78
C GLU A 574 12.15 33.24 -7.49
N ASN A 575 11.04 32.63 -7.08
CA ASN A 575 9.73 32.80 -7.72
C ASN A 575 8.72 33.55 -6.83
N VAL A 576 9.04 34.79 -6.45
CA VAL A 576 8.11 35.66 -5.70
C VAL A 576 6.91 36.01 -6.57
N ARG A 577 5.72 35.59 -6.14
CA ARG A 577 4.44 35.83 -6.82
C ARG A 577 3.68 36.98 -6.17
N HIS A 578 3.78 37.11 -4.85
CA HIS A 578 3.14 38.17 -4.08
C HIS A 578 4.00 38.59 -2.89
N SER A 579 4.04 39.88 -2.61
CA SER A 579 4.54 40.44 -1.36
C SER A 579 3.81 41.74 -1.03
N THR A 580 3.30 41.87 0.20
CA THR A 580 2.57 43.07 0.64
C THR A 580 3.47 44.29 0.75
N GLY A 581 4.67 44.10 1.30
CA GLY A 581 5.72 45.10 1.47
C GLY A 581 6.92 44.86 0.54
N VAL A 582 7.97 45.65 0.75
CA VAL A 582 9.26 45.44 0.08
C VAL A 582 9.86 44.11 0.51
N TYR A 583 10.58 43.47 -0.40
CA TYR A 583 11.35 42.28 -0.06
C TYR A 583 12.79 42.39 -0.55
N ILE A 584 13.68 41.74 0.18
CA ILE A 584 15.11 41.71 -0.12
C ILE A 584 15.44 40.33 -0.65
N SER A 585 16.18 40.28 -1.76
CA SER A 585 16.73 39.03 -2.27
C SER A 585 17.94 39.26 -3.15
N LYS A 586 18.91 38.34 -3.11
CA LYS A 586 20.13 38.34 -3.93
C LYS A 586 20.80 39.72 -3.90
N ASN A 587 20.97 40.27 -2.69
CA ASN A 587 21.56 41.59 -2.45
C ASN A 587 20.83 42.77 -3.15
N ASN A 588 19.53 42.63 -3.41
CA ASN A 588 18.69 43.65 -4.05
C ASN A 588 17.39 43.87 -3.25
N ILE A 589 16.87 45.09 -3.30
CA ILE A 589 15.56 45.46 -2.74
C ILE A 589 14.56 45.54 -3.90
N PHE A 590 13.46 44.81 -3.76
CA PHE A 590 12.33 44.77 -4.68
C PHE A 590 11.11 45.43 -4.05
N SER A 591 10.32 46.12 -4.87
CA SER A 591 9.03 46.68 -4.43
C SER A 591 8.04 45.57 -4.11
N SER A 592 6.97 45.93 -3.40
CA SER A 592 5.81 45.07 -3.24
C SER A 592 5.31 44.54 -4.60
N LYS A 593 4.81 43.31 -4.57
CA LYS A 593 4.29 42.63 -5.76
C LYS A 593 2.84 42.26 -5.51
N TYR A 594 1.93 42.98 -6.16
CA TYR A 594 0.49 42.74 -6.02
C TYR A 594 0.00 41.67 -6.98
N ASN A 595 -0.86 40.80 -6.46
CA ASN A 595 -1.62 39.82 -7.23
C ASN A 595 -3.10 40.13 -7.01
N ASN A 596 -3.86 40.26 -8.10
CA ASN A 596 -5.28 40.61 -8.04
C ASN A 596 -6.13 39.50 -7.39
N ASP A 597 -5.65 38.25 -7.42
CA ASP A 597 -6.37 37.09 -6.89
C ASP A 597 -5.94 36.74 -5.45
N ILE A 598 -5.11 37.57 -4.80
CA ILE A 598 -4.48 37.22 -3.53
C ILE A 598 -5.49 36.94 -2.40
N ALA A 599 -6.62 37.66 -2.36
CA ALA A 599 -7.66 37.43 -1.37
C ALA A 599 -8.26 36.01 -1.45
N SER A 600 -8.40 35.48 -2.67
CA SER A 600 -8.86 34.10 -2.87
C SER A 600 -7.81 33.08 -2.41
N ILE A 601 -6.53 33.34 -2.71
CA ILE A 601 -5.40 32.50 -2.28
C ILE A 601 -5.31 32.48 -0.75
N PHE A 602 -5.46 33.61 -0.07
CA PHE A 602 -5.43 33.66 1.40
C PHE A 602 -6.61 32.94 2.03
N THR A 603 -7.79 33.06 1.44
CA THR A 603 -8.96 32.31 1.90
C THR A 603 -8.71 30.81 1.79
N GLU A 604 -8.24 30.34 0.63
CA GLU A 604 -7.92 28.93 0.39
C GLU A 604 -6.82 28.42 1.33
N LYS A 605 -5.73 29.17 1.50
CA LYS A 605 -4.62 28.75 2.37
C LYS A 605 -4.97 28.76 3.85
N ASN A 606 -5.84 29.68 4.27
CA ASN A 606 -6.41 29.64 5.60
C ASN A 606 -7.35 28.43 5.78
N GLU A 607 -8.14 28.05 4.78
CA GLU A 607 -8.96 26.83 4.82
C GLU A 607 -8.10 25.56 4.89
N ASP A 608 -7.05 25.46 4.07
CA ASP A 608 -6.06 24.36 4.12
C ASP A 608 -5.44 24.30 5.52
N TYR A 609 -4.95 25.43 6.06
CA TYR A 609 -4.37 25.46 7.40
C TYR A 609 -5.35 24.94 8.46
N GLN A 610 -6.59 25.43 8.47
CA GLN A 610 -7.62 24.97 9.41
C GLN A 610 -7.95 23.48 9.21
N TYR A 611 -7.93 22.98 7.98
CA TYR A 611 -8.13 21.56 7.69
C TYR A 611 -7.01 20.70 8.31
N TYR A 612 -5.74 21.04 8.07
CA TYR A 612 -4.61 20.27 8.61
C TYR A 612 -4.45 20.44 10.14
N VAL A 613 -4.68 21.65 10.66
CA VAL A 613 -4.41 21.99 12.07
C VAL A 613 -5.64 21.82 12.96
N ASN A 614 -6.83 22.30 12.58
CA ASN A 614 -8.02 22.15 13.44
C ASN A 614 -8.68 20.78 13.25
N LYS A 615 -8.61 20.21 12.05
CA LYS A 615 -9.28 18.92 11.73
C LYS A 615 -8.35 17.74 11.62
N MET A 616 -7.06 17.89 11.92
CA MET A 616 -6.06 16.82 11.76
C MET A 616 -6.02 16.24 10.34
N SER A 617 -6.40 17.01 9.32
CA SER A 617 -6.61 16.56 7.95
C SER A 617 -7.62 15.41 7.81
N ASP A 618 -8.68 15.40 8.63
CA ASP A 618 -9.72 14.37 8.58
C ASP A 618 -10.51 14.44 7.26
N PRO A 619 -10.41 13.44 6.35
CA PRO A 619 -11.06 13.49 5.05
C PRO A 619 -12.58 13.59 5.14
N GLN A 620 -13.19 13.25 6.28
CA GLN A 620 -14.64 13.28 6.46
C GLN A 620 -15.22 14.69 6.55
N VAL A 621 -14.38 15.69 6.86
CA VAL A 621 -14.82 17.08 6.93
C VAL A 621 -14.88 17.72 5.54
N VAL A 622 -14.44 17.02 4.49
CA VAL A 622 -14.40 17.51 3.12
C VAL A 622 -15.52 16.86 2.32
N THR A 623 -16.30 17.67 1.62
CA THR A 623 -17.25 17.19 0.61
C THR A 623 -16.88 17.76 -0.74
N LEU A 624 -16.88 16.91 -1.78
CA LEU A 624 -16.66 17.36 -3.14
C LEU A 624 -17.96 17.89 -3.72
N SER A 625 -17.93 19.11 -4.24
CA SER A 625 -19.03 19.74 -4.95
C SER A 625 -18.62 20.09 -6.38
N ASN A 626 -19.59 20.47 -7.20
CA ASN A 626 -19.29 21.02 -8.52
C ASN A 626 -18.48 22.33 -8.42
N GLU A 627 -18.43 23.02 -7.29
CA GLU A 627 -17.70 24.29 -7.16
C GLU A 627 -16.31 24.11 -6.52
N GLY A 628 -15.96 22.86 -6.15
CA GLY A 628 -14.70 22.52 -5.49
C GLY A 628 -14.93 21.84 -4.14
N ARG A 629 -13.89 21.86 -3.29
CA ARG A 629 -13.91 21.32 -1.93
C ARG A 629 -14.79 22.21 -1.04
N VAL A 630 -15.75 21.62 -0.36
CA VAL A 630 -16.55 22.27 0.68
C VAL A 630 -16.13 21.67 2.01
N PHE A 631 -15.59 22.50 2.90
CA PHE A 631 -15.19 22.07 4.23
C PHE A 631 -16.29 22.32 5.24
N ASN A 632 -16.50 21.34 6.13
CA ASN A 632 -17.47 21.41 7.20
C ASN A 632 -16.80 21.71 8.54
N GLY A 633 -17.17 22.83 9.17
CA GLY A 633 -16.82 23.12 10.56
C GLY A 633 -15.34 23.45 10.83
N LEU A 634 -14.59 23.98 9.86
CA LEU A 634 -13.16 24.33 10.02
C LEU A 634 -12.85 25.25 11.21
N GLY A 635 -13.82 26.07 11.63
CA GLY A 635 -13.69 26.96 12.78
C GLY A 635 -13.66 26.26 14.15
N THR A 636 -13.81 24.93 14.22
CA THR A 636 -13.69 24.16 15.47
C THR A 636 -12.57 23.14 15.41
N ARG A 637 -11.91 22.92 16.55
CA ARG A 637 -10.89 21.87 16.69
C ARG A 637 -11.53 20.51 16.91
N THR A 638 -11.00 19.49 16.25
CA THR A 638 -11.23 18.07 16.55
C THR A 638 -10.28 17.63 17.66
N MET A 639 -10.80 16.98 18.68
CA MET A 639 -10.04 16.37 19.77
C MET A 639 -9.88 14.87 19.52
N ILE A 640 -8.86 14.24 20.12
CA ILE A 640 -8.71 12.77 20.15
C ILE A 640 -9.98 12.15 20.74
N THR A 641 -10.56 12.76 21.79
CA THR A 641 -11.81 12.30 22.39
C THR A 641 -13.02 12.39 21.47
N ASP A 642 -13.00 13.19 20.41
CA ASP A 642 -14.07 13.22 19.40
C ASP A 642 -14.01 11.98 18.51
N GLN A 643 -12.83 11.37 18.37
CA GLN A 643 -12.56 10.25 17.48
C GLN A 643 -12.37 8.92 18.24
N PHE A 644 -12.07 8.97 19.53
CA PHE A 644 -11.79 7.80 20.38
C PHE A 644 -12.43 7.94 21.77
N ALA A 645 -13.10 6.90 22.24
CA ALA A 645 -13.97 6.97 23.43
C ALA A 645 -13.27 6.70 24.76
N PHE A 646 -12.11 6.05 24.77
CA PHE A 646 -11.39 5.63 25.99
C PHE A 646 -12.25 4.86 27.01
N THR A 647 -13.19 4.04 26.55
CA THR A 647 -14.11 3.30 27.44
C THR A 647 -13.40 2.19 28.21
N ASN A 648 -12.33 1.61 27.66
CA ASN A 648 -11.59 0.51 28.27
C ASN A 648 -10.08 0.71 28.14
N ASN A 649 -9.35 0.54 29.25
CA ASN A 649 -7.90 0.40 29.19
C ASN A 649 -7.55 -0.97 28.58
N ILE A 650 -6.61 -1.00 27.66
CA ILE A 650 -6.13 -2.22 26.99
C ILE A 650 -4.61 -2.33 27.20
N ILE A 651 -4.14 -3.54 27.47
CA ILE A 651 -2.73 -3.93 27.46
C ILE A 651 -2.61 -5.27 26.77
N ILE A 652 -2.06 -5.27 25.56
CA ILE A 652 -1.62 -6.48 24.89
C ILE A 652 -0.14 -6.28 24.60
N ASN A 653 0.69 -7.19 25.10
CA ASN A 653 2.14 -7.15 24.96
C ASN A 653 2.63 -8.55 24.59
N GLU A 654 2.86 -8.79 23.31
CA GLU A 654 3.20 -10.10 22.77
C GLU A 654 4.45 -10.01 21.88
N ALA A 655 5.53 -10.71 22.29
CA ALA A 655 6.79 -10.98 21.56
C ALA A 655 7.61 -9.79 21.00
N ASN A 656 7.01 -8.64 20.74
CA ASN A 656 7.55 -7.35 20.28
C ASN A 656 6.42 -6.34 19.89
N GLU A 657 5.15 -6.70 20.08
CA GLU A 657 3.98 -5.90 19.74
C GLU A 657 3.32 -5.32 20.99
N LEU A 658 2.98 -4.02 20.95
CA LEU A 658 2.28 -3.34 22.03
C LEU A 658 0.98 -2.67 21.55
N ILE A 659 -0.17 -3.17 22.03
CA ILE A 659 -1.45 -2.46 21.95
C ILE A 659 -1.75 -1.90 23.33
N ARG A 660 -1.68 -0.58 23.47
CA ARG A 660 -1.82 0.10 24.75
C ARG A 660 -2.83 1.24 24.66
N ILE A 661 -3.96 1.06 25.35
CA ILE A 661 -4.97 2.09 25.54
C ILE A 661 -4.96 2.52 27.02
N ASN A 662 -4.80 3.82 27.26
CA ASN A 662 -4.75 4.37 28.61
C ASN A 662 -5.57 5.67 28.75
N ASN A 663 -6.61 5.63 29.58
CA ASN A 663 -7.54 6.74 29.87
C ASN A 663 -7.09 7.63 31.07
N SER A 664 -5.89 7.46 31.62
CA SER A 664 -5.40 8.30 32.71
C SER A 664 -4.32 9.27 32.21
N PRO A 665 -4.49 10.60 32.40
CA PRO A 665 -3.45 11.57 32.03
C PRO A 665 -2.19 11.45 32.90
N ASP A 666 -2.30 10.87 34.10
CA ASP A 666 -1.19 10.70 35.05
C ASP A 666 -0.29 9.49 34.71
N ILE A 667 -0.71 8.64 33.78
CA ILE A 667 0.02 7.44 33.39
C ILE A 667 0.70 7.70 32.05
N SER A 668 2.03 7.80 32.08
CA SER A 668 2.83 7.86 30.87
C SER A 668 3.15 6.47 30.31
N ILE A 669 3.33 6.38 28.99
CA ILE A 669 3.73 5.16 28.30
C ILE A 669 5.18 5.29 27.84
N THR A 670 5.98 4.23 27.98
CA THR A 670 7.34 4.19 27.43
C THR A 670 7.43 3.15 26.32
N ILE A 671 7.98 3.55 25.17
CA ILE A 671 8.33 2.68 24.05
C ILE A 671 9.86 2.53 24.07
N ASN A 672 10.34 1.28 24.10
CA ASN A 672 11.75 0.95 24.14
C ASN A 672 12.13 0.03 22.96
N GLU A 673 13.37 -0.45 22.94
CA GLU A 673 13.89 -1.30 21.87
C GLU A 673 13.19 -2.66 21.73
N ASP A 674 12.48 -3.13 22.76
CA ASP A 674 11.75 -4.41 22.73
C ASP A 674 10.45 -4.31 21.92
N ILE A 675 9.90 -3.10 21.76
CA ILE A 675 8.63 -2.85 21.08
C ILE A 675 8.90 -2.44 19.64
N LYS A 676 8.59 -3.32 18.70
CA LYS A 676 8.82 -3.15 17.26
C LYS A 676 7.59 -2.68 16.49
N LYS A 677 6.39 -2.98 16.99
CA LYS A 677 5.13 -2.57 16.36
C LYS A 677 4.01 -2.35 17.38
N GLY A 678 2.97 -1.60 17.02
CA GLY A 678 1.87 -1.38 17.97
C GLY A 678 0.86 -0.30 17.65
N ILE A 679 -0.15 -0.23 18.51
CA ILE A 679 -1.17 0.83 18.57
C ILE A 679 -1.16 1.41 19.96
N ILE A 680 -0.76 2.67 20.08
CA ILE A 680 -0.67 3.35 21.37
C ILE A 680 -1.62 4.55 21.33
N ILE A 681 -2.64 4.55 22.18
CA ILE A 681 -3.59 5.66 22.33
C ILE A 681 -3.74 5.98 23.81
N THR A 682 -3.33 7.18 24.22
CA THR A 682 -3.26 7.52 25.64
C THR A 682 -3.64 8.95 25.95
N LYS A 683 -4.17 9.18 27.16
CA LYS A 683 -4.33 10.53 27.72
C LYS A 683 -3.06 11.11 28.33
N GLY A 684 -2.11 10.26 28.72
CA GLY A 684 -0.86 10.69 29.31
C GLY A 684 0.22 10.94 28.26
N ASP A 685 1.42 11.24 28.74
CA ASP A 685 2.58 11.46 27.87
C ASP A 685 3.16 10.13 27.34
N VAL A 686 3.85 10.21 26.20
CA VAL A 686 4.57 9.07 25.61
C VAL A 686 6.05 9.38 25.56
N TYR A 687 6.87 8.46 26.05
CA TYR A 687 8.33 8.53 26.04
C TYR A 687 8.91 7.45 25.14
N ILE A 688 9.70 7.84 24.16
CA ILE A 688 10.34 6.93 23.20
C ILE A 688 11.83 6.94 23.53
N LYS A 689 12.34 5.82 24.04
CA LYS A 689 13.66 5.71 24.67
C LYS A 689 14.50 4.58 24.10
N GLY A 690 15.81 4.78 24.05
CA GLY A 690 16.75 3.82 23.47
C GLY A 690 16.70 3.78 21.94
N LYS A 691 17.23 2.69 21.36
CA LYS A 691 17.18 2.44 19.91
C LYS A 691 15.82 1.86 19.53
N VAL A 692 14.92 2.69 19.03
CA VAL A 692 13.55 2.29 18.69
C VAL A 692 13.38 2.19 17.18
N ASN A 693 12.75 1.12 16.73
CA ASN A 693 12.29 0.97 15.36
C ASN A 693 10.86 0.45 15.42
N PHE A 694 9.90 1.39 15.40
CA PHE A 694 8.50 1.15 15.69
C PHE A 694 7.64 1.33 14.43
N ARG A 695 6.81 0.33 14.14
CA ARG A 695 5.82 0.33 13.06
C ARG A 695 4.40 0.40 13.64
N GLY A 696 3.61 1.41 13.25
CA GLY A 696 2.24 1.58 13.74
C GLY A 696 1.87 3.04 13.98
N THR A 697 1.08 3.31 15.03
CA THR A 697 0.63 4.67 15.38
C THR A 697 0.78 4.97 16.88
N ILE A 698 1.09 6.23 17.19
CA ILE A 698 1.19 6.78 18.54
C ILE A 698 0.29 8.01 18.63
N VAL A 699 -0.71 7.94 19.50
CA VAL A 699 -1.74 8.98 19.71
C VAL A 699 -1.76 9.36 21.19
N ALA A 700 -1.57 10.63 21.51
CA ALA A 700 -1.46 11.10 22.89
C ALA A 700 -2.23 12.42 23.14
N GLU A 701 -3.11 12.49 24.14
CA GLU A 701 -3.56 13.81 24.64
C GLU A 701 -2.41 14.53 25.37
N GLY A 702 -1.42 13.77 25.87
CA GLY A 702 -0.18 14.28 26.45
C GLY A 702 0.91 14.57 25.42
N ASN A 703 2.08 14.98 25.92
CA ASN A 703 3.27 15.25 25.11
C ASN A 703 3.91 13.95 24.59
N ILE A 704 4.66 14.05 23.49
CA ILE A 704 5.49 12.94 22.97
C ILE A 704 6.97 13.36 23.06
N TYR A 705 7.78 12.55 23.74
CA TYR A 705 9.20 12.80 23.97
C TYR A 705 10.07 11.74 23.30
N PHE A 706 11.01 12.17 22.46
CA PHE A 706 12.10 11.34 21.95
C PHE A 706 13.37 11.60 22.77
N GLN A 707 13.70 10.67 23.66
CA GLN A 707 14.71 10.81 24.71
C GLN A 707 15.74 9.68 24.70
N ASP A 708 16.84 9.88 25.43
CA ASP A 708 17.98 9.00 25.54
C ASP A 708 18.69 8.72 24.20
N LYS A 709 19.88 8.12 24.30
CA LYS A 709 20.68 7.72 23.12
C LYS A 709 20.06 6.52 22.39
N GLY A 710 20.34 6.44 21.10
CA GLY A 710 19.84 5.44 20.17
C GLY A 710 18.91 6.09 19.14
N ALA A 711 19.20 5.86 17.86
CA ALA A 711 18.36 6.32 16.76
C ALA A 711 16.92 5.79 16.90
N LYS A 712 15.95 6.65 16.60
CA LYS A 712 14.52 6.34 16.71
C LYS A 712 13.86 6.44 15.34
N LYS A 713 13.24 5.36 14.89
CA LYS A 713 12.54 5.27 13.61
C LYS A 713 11.07 4.92 13.87
N ILE A 714 10.17 5.77 13.41
CA ILE A 714 8.72 5.55 13.47
C ILE A 714 8.20 5.43 12.04
N THR A 715 7.49 4.35 11.73
CA THR A 715 6.92 4.10 10.40
C THR A 715 5.43 3.89 10.50
N HIS A 716 4.64 4.72 9.82
CA HIS A 716 3.21 4.47 9.67
C HIS A 716 2.96 3.18 8.89
N ASP A 717 1.95 2.43 9.30
CA ASP A 717 1.49 1.28 8.53
C ASP A 717 -0.02 1.08 8.72
N GLU A 718 -0.77 1.57 7.74
CA GLU A 718 -2.21 1.51 7.76
C GLU A 718 -2.76 0.07 7.66
N ASN A 719 -2.08 -0.83 6.95
CA ASN A 719 -2.54 -2.21 6.79
C ASN A 719 -2.47 -2.98 8.10
N TYR A 720 -1.34 -2.88 8.81
CA TYR A 720 -1.22 -3.44 10.16
C TYR A 720 -2.28 -2.86 11.11
N LEU A 721 -2.50 -1.55 11.09
CA LEU A 721 -3.50 -0.91 11.96
C LEU A 721 -4.90 -1.45 11.69
N ARG A 722 -5.33 -1.47 10.42
CA ARG A 722 -6.64 -1.98 10.00
C ARG A 722 -6.84 -3.45 10.38
N GLN A 723 -5.82 -4.30 10.17
CA GLN A 723 -5.87 -5.72 10.55
C GLN A 723 -5.93 -5.94 12.07
N THR A 724 -5.16 -5.17 12.84
CA THR A 724 -5.12 -5.30 14.30
C THR A 724 -6.42 -4.81 14.93
N ILE A 725 -6.98 -3.71 14.42
CA ILE A 725 -8.26 -3.17 14.88
C ILE A 725 -9.40 -4.12 14.52
N SER A 726 -9.41 -4.67 13.30
CA SER A 726 -10.48 -5.57 12.87
C SER A 726 -10.56 -6.87 13.67
N LYS A 727 -9.41 -7.40 14.11
CA LYS A 727 -9.30 -8.61 14.94
C LYS A 727 -9.62 -8.38 16.41
N ASN A 728 -9.63 -7.13 16.89
CA ASN A 728 -9.82 -6.79 18.30
C ASN A 728 -11.07 -5.94 18.52
N GLU A 729 -12.19 -6.60 18.83
CA GLU A 729 -13.49 -5.94 19.01
C GLU A 729 -13.46 -4.87 20.11
N THR A 730 -12.81 -5.14 21.25
CA THR A 730 -12.70 -4.19 22.36
C THR A 730 -11.91 -2.93 21.99
N LEU A 731 -10.93 -3.05 21.09
CA LEU A 731 -10.20 -1.90 20.54
C LEU A 731 -11.06 -1.17 19.51
N ARG A 732 -11.63 -1.91 18.55
CA ARG A 732 -12.49 -1.38 17.48
C ARG A 732 -13.64 -0.54 18.03
N ASP A 733 -14.36 -1.06 19.02
CA ASP A 733 -15.55 -0.42 19.58
C ASP A 733 -15.25 0.88 20.36
N GLN A 734 -13.96 1.19 20.57
CA GLN A 734 -13.54 2.47 21.15
C GLN A 734 -13.31 3.57 20.12
N PHE A 735 -13.12 3.23 18.84
CA PHE A 735 -13.15 4.22 17.77
C PHE A 735 -14.59 4.65 17.52
N LYS A 736 -14.82 5.96 17.48
CA LYS A 736 -16.17 6.49 17.33
C LYS A 736 -16.59 6.40 15.86
N ASN A 737 -17.76 5.80 15.63
CA ASN A 737 -18.44 5.65 14.34
C ASN A 737 -19.00 6.99 13.84
N ASN A 738 -18.10 7.90 13.52
CA ASN A 738 -18.45 9.25 13.04
C ASN A 738 -18.23 9.38 11.52
N GLY A 739 -17.65 8.36 10.90
CA GLY A 739 -17.19 8.40 9.52
C GLY A 739 -17.99 7.55 8.56
N LYS A 740 -17.61 7.68 7.29
CA LYS A 740 -18.13 6.80 6.24
C LYS A 740 -17.65 5.38 6.54
N THR A 741 -18.59 4.45 6.64
CA THR A 741 -18.27 3.03 6.69
C THR A 741 -17.60 2.64 5.37
N GLN A 742 -16.38 2.12 5.46
CA GLN A 742 -15.64 1.62 4.33
C GLN A 742 -15.39 0.12 4.50
N SER A 743 -15.40 -0.55 3.35
CA SER A 743 -15.11 -1.98 3.25
C SER A 743 -13.60 -2.14 3.14
N PHE A 744 -12.99 -2.74 4.14
CA PHE A 744 -11.56 -3.02 4.15
C PHE A 744 -11.35 -4.51 3.98
N VAL A 745 -10.53 -4.89 3.01
CA VAL A 745 -10.00 -6.24 2.98
C VAL A 745 -9.03 -6.36 4.16
N THR A 746 -9.18 -7.40 4.98
CA THR A 746 -8.35 -7.63 6.17
C THR A 746 -7.58 -8.93 6.10
N ASP A 747 -8.00 -9.82 5.20
CA ASP A 747 -7.32 -11.07 4.90
C ASP A 747 -7.66 -11.47 3.47
N SER A 748 -6.73 -12.13 2.80
CA SER A 748 -6.95 -12.72 1.47
C SER A 748 -6.42 -14.14 1.50
N LYS A 749 -7.28 -15.10 1.20
CA LYS A 749 -6.92 -16.51 1.08
C LYS A 749 -7.14 -16.96 -0.36
N LEU A 750 -6.25 -17.79 -0.87
CA LEU A 750 -6.48 -18.46 -2.14
C LEU A 750 -7.23 -19.76 -1.88
N GLY A 751 -8.13 -20.09 -2.80
CA GLY A 751 -8.82 -21.36 -2.86
C GLY A 751 -8.90 -21.87 -4.29
N VAL A 752 -9.04 -23.19 -4.43
CA VAL A 752 -9.26 -23.87 -5.70
C VAL A 752 -10.75 -24.21 -5.83
N ASP A 753 -11.41 -23.73 -6.88
CA ASP A 753 -12.79 -24.10 -7.18
C ASP A 753 -12.84 -25.49 -7.80
N GLU A 754 -13.25 -26.47 -6.99
CA GLU A 754 -13.43 -27.87 -7.39
C GLU A 754 -14.60 -28.07 -8.37
N THR A 755 -15.52 -27.10 -8.51
CA THR A 755 -16.77 -27.29 -9.26
C THR A 755 -16.61 -27.29 -10.79
N GLY A 756 -15.42 -26.94 -11.30
CA GLY A 756 -15.14 -26.82 -12.73
C GLY A 756 -14.76 -28.11 -13.47
N SER A 757 -14.42 -29.21 -12.78
CA SER A 757 -13.83 -30.40 -13.42
C SER A 757 -14.84 -31.49 -13.80
N TYR A 758 -15.92 -31.14 -14.53
CA TYR A 758 -16.72 -32.16 -15.25
C TYR A 758 -15.96 -32.66 -16.49
N LEU A 759 -14.94 -33.50 -16.27
CA LEU A 759 -14.23 -34.18 -17.34
C LEU A 759 -14.94 -35.50 -17.65
N LYS A 760 -15.41 -35.66 -18.90
CA LYS A 760 -15.94 -36.96 -19.36
C LYS A 760 -14.82 -38.00 -19.32
N PHE A 761 -15.02 -39.10 -18.59
CA PHE A 761 -14.07 -40.23 -18.53
C PHE A 761 -13.63 -40.71 -19.92
N SER A 762 -14.50 -40.65 -20.93
CA SER A 762 -14.17 -41.00 -22.31
C SER A 762 -13.09 -40.13 -22.98
N LYS A 763 -12.67 -39.03 -22.34
CA LYS A 763 -11.52 -38.21 -22.77
C LYS A 763 -10.24 -38.54 -22.00
N LEU A 764 -10.37 -39.16 -20.83
CA LEU A 764 -9.26 -39.46 -19.92
C LEU A 764 -8.84 -40.94 -19.96
N ILE A 765 -9.75 -41.84 -20.34
CA ILE A 765 -9.51 -43.27 -20.43
C ILE A 765 -9.77 -43.70 -21.88
N ASP A 766 -8.72 -44.12 -22.58
CA ASP A 766 -8.84 -44.80 -23.87
C ASP A 766 -8.68 -46.32 -23.67
N ILE A 767 -9.53 -47.13 -24.31
CA ILE A 767 -9.47 -48.60 -24.23
C ILE A 767 -9.05 -49.16 -25.58
N ALA A 768 -7.92 -49.85 -25.61
CA ALA A 768 -7.48 -50.63 -26.76
C ALA A 768 -7.85 -52.10 -26.55
N TRP A 769 -8.87 -52.56 -27.28
CA TRP A 769 -9.29 -53.96 -27.28
C TRP A 769 -8.37 -54.80 -28.16
N LYS A 770 -7.80 -55.87 -27.62
CA LYS A 770 -7.23 -56.96 -28.42
C LYS A 770 -8.16 -58.15 -28.29
N ARG A 771 -9.01 -58.33 -29.30
CA ARG A 771 -9.88 -59.50 -29.44
C ARG A 771 -9.10 -60.73 -29.87
#